data_AF-A0A093YVK5-F1
#
_entry.id   AF-A0A093YVK5-F1
#
_cell.length_a   1.000
_cell.length_b   1.000
_cell.length_c   1.000
_cell.angle_alpha   90.00
_cell.angle_beta   90.00
_cell.angle_gamma   90.00
#
_symmetry.space_group_name_H-M   'P 1'
#
loop_
_entity.id
_entity.type
_entity.pdbx_description
1 polymer ?
#
loop_
_entity_poly.entity_id
_entity_poly.type
_entity_poly.pdbx_seq_one_letter_code
_entity_poly.pdbx_strand_id
1 'polypeptide(L)'
;MSSTTKLPLKLWYSPGACSFVPHVALCEAGLQAELILAQVGKMSEEFKALNPKARVPVLAIGDEVITEMSAVLTGIALLAPEAHLFGQSTMEKIRVYEWLNYLSTTAHAQSFASVWRTERFTNDPELYPSIQARGLENVRDIYALIEGKLSEHESDYAVGTSFTVVDPFLVLMYCWAERLKIEMETSNPRYTVYVRRLLKRQSVVEARKIHHFLQMAVALQGWHPGEVAVQRRLGFADAVSDRWRNVGKYMPDQHRLFHTSNLPFIPVTTIDEHGRPWASIMAGATGDIGFVKSPDHQTLSITAHVWDGDPILNTIAAWMKGRSSGTDSSERFLTAGLGIELSTRRRNKFAGHIENICPIGDSNIRFDMNVNEAVGNCPKYINVYKLAPFAHTRPKIAYEVKHLQQDQRLPQDVIEFILSADTVFVGSIYKSQKPTTTKFPSHAGMNARSGLPGFMRVIPSDDRTIVLPDYSGNRFVSSLGNIEATGMAGFTIVSFMTGDVLYLTGTAENIIGQDALKIMNRHSAITVMKVTGFTFVKDALPLRQQPGIPVERSPYSPKIKYAVEELGAESSEIGVRKAELKSATQLSEDLAVFRFNILPHEGASKIKIRPGQAIILDFMNWIGPPQYQHMSNAKPSLINDDRIRTWTVSSAHEADNVSWFELTMREVKGGAVTGALFELLRGSNKDYGSPFTPEKAVIAEIAGVTGDFYLGQTEVNALWVAGGIGITPFLAMLHDLTVQECPPKSDITLALTTKEPEVMLEFLTQLLARLPEHIRITINIFTHVQDVHFNLPQRDSQKVSIHRGRIPAEYWTENSGHKDVLICGPKGFGDSAMEGLQAAGVSLQSIQREGFY
;
A
#
# COMPACT_ATOMS: atom_id res chain seq x y z
N MET A 1 -28.14 -54.43 -30.55
CA MET A 1 -27.21 -53.29 -30.52
C MET A 1 -28.01 -52.04 -30.83
N SER A 2 -28.37 -51.26 -29.80
CA SER A 2 -28.99 -49.94 -29.98
C SER A 2 -27.91 -48.90 -29.70
N SER A 3 -27.61 -48.08 -30.70
CA SER A 3 -26.69 -46.94 -30.62
C SER A 3 -27.36 -45.84 -29.79
N THR A 4 -27.20 -45.87 -28.46
CA THR A 4 -27.54 -44.74 -27.60
C THR A 4 -26.53 -43.62 -27.84
N THR A 5 -26.96 -42.55 -28.51
CA THR A 5 -26.24 -41.27 -28.56
C THR A 5 -25.98 -40.82 -27.13
N LYS A 6 -24.71 -40.82 -26.70
CA LYS A 6 -24.31 -40.29 -25.39
C LYS A 6 -24.64 -38.79 -25.37
N LEU A 7 -25.53 -38.38 -24.47
CA LEU A 7 -25.87 -36.97 -24.27
C LEU A 7 -24.60 -36.20 -23.86
N PRO A 8 -24.40 -34.96 -24.36
CA PRO A 8 -23.25 -34.16 -23.99
C PRO A 8 -23.29 -33.82 -22.50
N LEU A 9 -22.14 -33.96 -21.83
CA LEU A 9 -21.99 -33.62 -20.41
C LEU A 9 -21.21 -32.32 -20.28
N LYS A 10 -21.68 -31.42 -19.42
CA LYS A 10 -20.96 -30.20 -19.06
C LYS A 10 -20.90 -30.04 -17.55
N LEU A 11 -19.71 -29.80 -17.00
CA LEU A 11 -19.52 -29.54 -15.57
C LEU A 11 -19.02 -28.11 -15.38
N TRP A 12 -19.83 -27.27 -14.74
CA TRP A 12 -19.36 -25.98 -14.27
C TRP A 12 -18.63 -26.14 -12.94
N TYR A 13 -17.38 -25.71 -12.92
CA TYR A 13 -16.46 -25.96 -11.80
C TYR A 13 -15.70 -24.70 -11.38
N SER A 14 -15.19 -24.72 -10.16
CA SER A 14 -14.19 -23.78 -9.67
C SER A 14 -12.99 -24.54 -9.09
N PRO A 15 -11.75 -24.21 -9.48
CA PRO A 15 -10.55 -24.76 -8.83
C PRO A 15 -10.60 -24.57 -7.31
N GLY A 16 -10.23 -25.61 -6.56
CA GLY A 16 -10.26 -25.59 -5.09
C GLY A 16 -11.65 -25.64 -4.44
N ALA A 17 -12.74 -25.67 -5.22
CA ALA A 17 -14.12 -25.75 -4.71
C ALA A 17 -14.65 -27.20 -4.71
N CYS A 18 -15.86 -27.38 -4.16
CA CYS A 18 -16.50 -28.69 -4.06
C CYS A 18 -16.79 -29.39 -5.38
N SER A 19 -16.79 -28.66 -6.52
CA SER A 19 -16.88 -29.22 -7.86
C SER A 19 -15.77 -30.21 -8.23
N PHE A 20 -14.71 -30.30 -7.43
CA PHE A 20 -13.73 -31.37 -7.54
C PHE A 20 -14.34 -32.77 -7.38
N VAL A 21 -15.30 -32.93 -6.47
CA VAL A 21 -15.91 -34.24 -6.18
C VAL A 21 -16.62 -34.83 -7.41
N PRO A 22 -17.53 -34.11 -8.10
CA PRO A 22 -18.13 -34.63 -9.32
C PRO A 22 -17.14 -34.73 -10.48
N HIS A 23 -16.08 -33.91 -10.51
CA HIS A 23 -15.03 -34.10 -11.52
C HIS A 23 -14.27 -35.42 -11.31
N VAL A 24 -13.89 -35.76 -10.07
CA VAL A 24 -13.31 -37.07 -9.76
C VAL A 24 -14.28 -38.20 -10.12
N ALA A 25 -15.58 -38.04 -9.81
CA ALA A 25 -16.59 -39.04 -10.15
C ALA A 25 -16.71 -39.26 -11.67
N LEU A 26 -16.66 -38.20 -12.48
CA LEU A 26 -16.62 -38.31 -13.95
C LEU A 26 -15.37 -39.02 -14.44
N CYS A 27 -14.19 -38.68 -13.90
CA CYS A 27 -12.93 -39.34 -14.23
C CYS A 27 -12.96 -40.83 -13.87
N GLU A 28 -13.49 -41.17 -12.69
CA GLU A 28 -13.63 -42.55 -12.22
C GLU A 28 -14.60 -43.36 -13.09
N ALA A 29 -15.70 -42.74 -13.51
CA ALA A 29 -16.69 -43.34 -14.41
C ALA A 29 -16.24 -43.42 -15.87
N GLY A 30 -15.07 -42.87 -16.22
CA GLY A 30 -14.63 -42.77 -17.62
C GLY A 30 -15.54 -41.91 -18.50
N LEU A 31 -16.30 -40.99 -17.89
CA LEU A 31 -17.22 -40.09 -18.58
C LEU A 31 -16.50 -38.80 -18.96
N GLN A 32 -16.56 -38.44 -20.24
CA GLN A 32 -16.01 -37.18 -20.74
C GLN A 32 -17.05 -36.08 -20.58
N ALA A 33 -16.67 -35.00 -19.90
CA ALA A 33 -17.48 -33.79 -19.77
C ALA A 33 -16.69 -32.56 -20.19
N GLU A 34 -17.36 -31.61 -20.82
CA GLU A 34 -16.83 -30.26 -21.05
C GLU A 34 -16.73 -29.55 -19.69
N LEU A 35 -15.52 -29.10 -19.33
CA LEU A 35 -15.30 -28.38 -18.08
C LEU A 35 -15.41 -26.88 -18.30
N ILE A 36 -16.39 -26.25 -17.67
CA ILE A 36 -16.66 -24.81 -17.82
C ILE A 36 -16.30 -24.09 -16.52
N LEU A 37 -15.42 -23.08 -16.61
CA LEU A 37 -14.98 -22.34 -15.43
C LEU A 37 -16.10 -21.41 -14.93
N ALA A 38 -16.56 -21.65 -13.70
CA ALA A 38 -17.47 -20.81 -12.93
C ALA A 38 -16.79 -20.40 -11.62
N GLN A 39 -15.96 -19.34 -11.66
CA GLN A 39 -15.08 -18.97 -10.55
C GLN A 39 -15.87 -18.47 -9.34
N VAL A 40 -15.78 -19.19 -8.22
CA VAL A 40 -16.40 -18.78 -6.96
C VAL A 40 -15.87 -17.41 -6.51
N GLY A 41 -16.78 -16.47 -6.27
CA GLY A 41 -16.48 -15.07 -5.94
C GLY A 41 -16.45 -14.14 -7.16
N LYS A 42 -16.50 -14.69 -8.39
CA LYS A 42 -16.57 -13.94 -9.66
C LYS A 42 -17.51 -14.65 -10.64
N MET A 43 -18.72 -14.97 -10.19
CA MET A 43 -19.73 -15.63 -11.03
C MET A 43 -20.28 -14.65 -12.06
N SER A 44 -20.23 -15.03 -13.34
CA SER A 44 -20.76 -14.22 -14.44
C SER A 44 -22.29 -14.15 -14.41
N GLU A 45 -22.87 -13.15 -15.08
CA GLU A 45 -24.33 -13.03 -15.17
C GLU A 45 -24.94 -14.19 -15.96
N GLU A 46 -24.23 -14.71 -16.97
CA GLU A 46 -24.64 -15.90 -17.73
C GLU A 46 -24.71 -17.13 -16.81
N PHE A 47 -23.73 -17.30 -15.91
CA PHE A 47 -23.77 -18.39 -14.94
C PHE A 47 -24.90 -18.21 -13.91
N LYS A 48 -25.19 -16.98 -13.48
CA LYS A 48 -26.30 -16.70 -12.57
C LYS A 48 -27.66 -16.93 -13.23
N ALA A 49 -27.79 -16.67 -14.54
CA ALA A 49 -28.98 -17.02 -15.31
C ALA A 49 -29.17 -18.55 -15.38
N LEU A 50 -28.07 -19.30 -15.55
CA LEU A 50 -28.08 -20.78 -15.51
C LEU A 50 -28.44 -21.33 -14.12
N ASN A 51 -27.84 -20.78 -13.07
CA ASN A 51 -28.07 -21.18 -11.68
C ASN A 51 -28.20 -19.94 -10.78
N PRO A 52 -29.44 -19.49 -10.48
CA PRO A 52 -29.68 -18.32 -9.63
C PRO A 52 -29.09 -18.42 -8.22
N LYS A 53 -28.80 -19.64 -7.75
CA LYS A 53 -28.13 -19.87 -6.46
C LYS A 53 -26.65 -19.46 -6.48
N ALA A 54 -26.08 -19.20 -7.66
CA ALA A 54 -24.69 -18.81 -7.89
C ALA A 54 -23.67 -19.75 -7.21
N ARG A 55 -23.91 -21.06 -7.29
CA ARG A 55 -23.11 -22.11 -6.63
C ARG A 55 -22.69 -23.19 -7.62
N VAL A 56 -21.49 -23.72 -7.40
CA VAL A 56 -21.00 -24.96 -8.04
C VAL A 56 -21.13 -26.13 -7.04
N PRO A 57 -21.17 -27.39 -7.51
CA PRO A 57 -21.17 -27.82 -8.91
C PRO A 57 -22.53 -27.61 -9.62
N VAL A 58 -22.47 -27.51 -10.95
CA VAL A 58 -23.61 -27.64 -11.86
C VAL A 58 -23.23 -28.63 -12.94
N LEU A 59 -24.09 -29.62 -13.20
CA LEU A 59 -23.91 -30.61 -14.26
C LEU A 59 -25.05 -30.46 -15.26
N ALA A 60 -24.75 -30.32 -16.55
CA ALA A 60 -25.73 -30.49 -17.60
C ALA A 60 -25.60 -31.88 -18.23
N ILE A 61 -26.74 -32.52 -18.47
CA ILE A 61 -26.87 -33.78 -19.22
C ILE A 61 -27.79 -33.50 -20.40
N GLY A 62 -27.21 -33.24 -21.59
CA GLY A 62 -27.98 -32.63 -22.67
C GLY A 62 -28.43 -31.22 -22.29
N ASP A 63 -29.73 -30.95 -22.39
CA ASP A 63 -30.33 -29.66 -22.05
C ASP A 63 -30.76 -29.56 -20.57
N GLU A 64 -30.73 -30.66 -19.83
CA GLU A 64 -31.17 -30.70 -18.43
C GLU A 64 -30.05 -30.27 -17.48
N VAL A 65 -30.34 -29.30 -16.62
CA VAL A 65 -29.39 -28.70 -15.68
C VAL A 65 -29.65 -29.21 -14.27
N ILE A 66 -28.67 -29.93 -13.71
CA ILE A 66 -28.73 -30.51 -12.37
C ILE A 66 -27.82 -29.72 -11.44
N THR A 67 -28.38 -29.37 -10.28
CA THR A 67 -27.67 -28.65 -9.20
C THR A 67 -27.81 -29.43 -7.90
N GLU A 68 -27.02 -29.06 -6.88
CA GLU A 68 -26.83 -29.79 -5.62
C GLU A 68 -25.93 -31.03 -5.73
N MET A 69 -25.00 -31.16 -4.78
CA MET A 69 -23.93 -32.17 -4.81
C MET A 69 -24.49 -33.59 -4.91
N SER A 70 -25.44 -33.95 -4.05
CA SER A 70 -26.02 -35.31 -4.04
C SER A 70 -26.70 -35.64 -5.35
N ALA A 71 -27.50 -34.71 -5.91
CA ALA A 71 -28.20 -34.93 -7.18
C ALA A 71 -27.24 -35.05 -8.37
N VAL A 72 -26.22 -34.19 -8.43
CA VAL A 72 -25.18 -34.25 -9.46
C VAL A 72 -24.44 -35.58 -9.42
N LEU A 73 -24.02 -36.04 -8.23
CA LEU A 73 -23.30 -37.31 -8.08
C LEU A 73 -24.19 -38.51 -8.40
N THR A 74 -25.47 -38.47 -8.01
CA THR A 74 -26.46 -39.50 -8.40
C THR A 74 -26.61 -39.56 -9.92
N GLY A 75 -26.70 -38.40 -10.59
CA GLY A 75 -26.77 -38.33 -12.05
C GLY A 75 -25.56 -39.00 -12.71
N ILE A 76 -24.35 -38.69 -12.25
CA ILE A 76 -23.11 -39.32 -12.75
C ILE A 76 -23.13 -40.84 -12.51
N ALA A 77 -23.53 -41.29 -11.33
CA ALA A 77 -23.58 -42.71 -10.99
C ALA A 77 -24.62 -43.49 -11.82
N LEU A 78 -25.74 -42.86 -12.17
CA LEU A 78 -26.76 -43.47 -13.03
C LEU A 78 -26.34 -43.53 -14.51
N LEU A 79 -25.47 -42.63 -14.95
CA LEU A 79 -24.87 -42.67 -16.29
C LEU A 79 -23.79 -43.75 -16.45
N ALA A 80 -23.19 -44.19 -15.34
CA ALA A 80 -22.19 -45.26 -15.31
C ALA A 80 -22.44 -46.24 -14.12
N PRO A 81 -23.52 -47.05 -14.16
CA PRO A 81 -23.86 -47.96 -13.07
C PRO A 81 -22.75 -48.97 -12.72
N GLU A 82 -21.95 -49.35 -13.71
CA GLU A 82 -20.80 -50.26 -13.60
C GLU A 82 -19.64 -49.68 -12.78
N ALA A 83 -19.56 -48.35 -12.64
CA ALA A 83 -18.54 -47.71 -11.80
C ALA A 83 -18.85 -47.84 -10.30
N HIS A 84 -20.05 -48.33 -9.94
CA HIS A 84 -20.48 -48.58 -8.56
C HIS A 84 -20.23 -47.41 -7.60
N LEU A 85 -20.37 -46.18 -8.10
CA LEU A 85 -20.04 -44.94 -7.39
C LEU A 85 -20.83 -44.70 -6.08
N PHE A 86 -21.95 -45.41 -5.89
CA PHE A 86 -22.76 -45.38 -4.66
C PHE A 86 -22.69 -46.70 -3.88
N GLY A 87 -21.74 -47.58 -4.19
CA GLY A 87 -21.65 -48.92 -3.63
C GLY A 87 -22.50 -49.94 -4.39
N GLN A 88 -22.30 -51.21 -4.04
CA GLN A 88 -22.89 -52.37 -4.72
C GLN A 88 -24.18 -52.80 -4.05
N SER A 89 -24.25 -52.75 -2.71
CA SER A 89 -25.44 -53.14 -1.96
C SER A 89 -26.41 -51.98 -1.72
N THR A 90 -27.69 -52.30 -1.47
CA THR A 90 -28.69 -51.32 -1.06
C THR A 90 -28.27 -50.55 0.20
N MET A 91 -27.63 -51.25 1.15
CA MET A 91 -27.19 -50.62 2.40
C MET A 91 -26.02 -49.65 2.17
N GLU A 92 -25.06 -49.99 1.31
CA GLU A 92 -23.98 -49.07 0.95
C GLU A 92 -24.52 -47.81 0.29
N LYS A 93 -25.50 -47.93 -0.63
CA LYS A 93 -26.15 -46.77 -1.26
C LYS A 93 -26.79 -45.85 -0.22
N ILE A 94 -27.46 -46.41 0.78
CA ILE A 94 -28.04 -45.66 1.90
C ILE A 94 -26.94 -44.94 2.69
N ARG A 95 -25.83 -45.62 3.01
CA ARG A 95 -24.68 -45.03 3.73
C ARG A 95 -23.97 -43.94 2.94
N VAL A 96 -23.89 -44.08 1.61
CA VAL A 96 -23.37 -43.00 0.74
C VAL A 96 -24.27 -41.78 0.85
N TYR A 97 -25.60 -41.92 0.77
CA TYR A 97 -26.50 -40.77 0.94
C TYR A 97 -26.43 -40.15 2.34
N GLU A 98 -26.30 -40.96 3.38
CA GLU A 98 -26.09 -40.48 4.75
C GLU A 98 -24.84 -39.58 4.84
N TRP A 99 -23.71 -40.05 4.29
CA TRP A 99 -22.48 -39.27 4.21
C TRP A 99 -22.63 -38.01 3.37
N LEU A 100 -23.18 -38.11 2.16
CA LEU A 100 -23.32 -36.96 1.25
C LEU A 100 -24.17 -35.86 1.85
N ASN A 101 -25.27 -36.23 2.53
CA ASN A 101 -26.13 -35.27 3.19
C ASN A 101 -25.40 -34.58 4.34
N TYR A 102 -24.76 -35.34 5.25
CA TYR A 102 -23.99 -34.77 6.36
C TYR A 102 -22.85 -33.86 5.89
N LEU A 103 -22.07 -34.32 4.90
CA LEU A 103 -20.93 -33.55 4.38
C LEU A 103 -21.38 -32.30 3.61
N SER A 104 -22.52 -32.34 2.92
CA SER A 104 -23.03 -31.18 2.18
C SER A 104 -23.65 -30.12 3.09
N THR A 105 -24.41 -30.52 4.11
CA THR A 105 -25.19 -29.61 4.95
C THR A 105 -24.38 -29.16 6.18
N THR A 106 -23.99 -30.09 7.04
CA THR A 106 -23.33 -29.80 8.30
C THR A 106 -21.86 -29.44 8.10
N ALA A 107 -21.12 -30.22 7.30
CA ALA A 107 -19.72 -29.91 7.09
C ALA A 107 -19.54 -28.69 6.19
N HIS A 108 -19.94 -28.80 4.94
CA HIS A 108 -19.68 -27.76 3.94
C HIS A 108 -20.50 -26.48 4.18
N ALA A 109 -21.83 -26.58 4.22
CA ALA A 109 -22.70 -25.40 4.22
C ALA A 109 -22.81 -24.69 5.57
N GLN A 110 -22.75 -25.41 6.69
CA GLN A 110 -22.80 -24.80 8.01
C GLN A 110 -21.40 -24.44 8.53
N SER A 111 -20.46 -25.38 8.52
CA SER A 111 -19.18 -25.19 9.22
C SER A 111 -18.15 -24.43 8.38
N PHE A 112 -17.77 -24.92 7.20
CA PHE A 112 -16.81 -24.21 6.34
C PHE A 112 -17.33 -22.86 5.86
N ALA A 113 -18.63 -22.75 5.54
CA ALA A 113 -19.20 -21.48 5.14
C ALA A 113 -19.18 -20.45 6.28
N SER A 114 -19.32 -20.84 7.56
CA SER A 114 -19.19 -19.90 8.68
C SER A 114 -17.80 -19.26 8.74
N VAL A 115 -16.77 -20.00 8.30
CA VAL A 115 -15.37 -19.52 8.28
C VAL A 115 -15.07 -18.67 7.05
N TRP A 116 -15.50 -19.09 5.85
CA TRP A 116 -15.09 -18.45 4.59
C TRP A 116 -16.15 -17.57 3.93
N ARG A 117 -17.41 -17.70 4.37
CA ARG A 117 -18.59 -17.04 3.80
C ARG A 117 -19.46 -16.48 4.91
N THR A 118 -18.82 -15.87 5.90
CA THR A 118 -19.45 -15.32 7.11
C THR A 118 -20.55 -14.32 6.79
N GLU A 119 -20.44 -13.61 5.65
CA GLU A 119 -21.46 -12.71 5.12
C GLU A 119 -22.82 -13.38 4.84
N ARG A 120 -22.87 -14.71 4.74
CA ARG A 120 -24.14 -15.46 4.58
C ARG A 120 -24.92 -15.61 5.88
N PHE A 121 -24.27 -15.36 7.03
CA PHE A 121 -24.83 -15.60 8.36
C PHE A 121 -25.19 -14.30 9.08
N THR A 122 -24.55 -13.18 8.72
CA THR A 122 -24.86 -11.87 9.28
C THR A 122 -24.46 -10.75 8.32
N ASN A 123 -25.24 -9.66 8.36
CA ASN A 123 -24.93 -8.40 7.65
C ASN A 123 -24.02 -7.48 8.49
N ASP A 124 -23.77 -7.82 9.75
CA ASP A 124 -22.95 -7.04 10.67
C ASP A 124 -21.49 -7.55 10.70
N PRO A 125 -20.51 -6.79 10.17
CA PRO A 125 -19.11 -7.18 10.16
C PRO A 125 -18.48 -7.34 11.55
N GLU A 126 -19.02 -6.70 12.59
CA GLU A 126 -18.47 -6.80 13.95
C GLU A 126 -18.65 -8.21 14.54
N LEU A 127 -19.66 -8.95 14.08
CA LEU A 127 -19.94 -10.32 14.51
C LEU A 127 -19.13 -11.38 13.73
N TYR A 128 -18.38 -10.99 12.70
CA TYR A 128 -17.65 -11.96 11.88
C TYR A 128 -16.64 -12.81 12.67
N PRO A 129 -15.81 -12.24 13.57
CA PRO A 129 -14.82 -13.02 14.30
C PRO A 129 -15.41 -14.14 15.17
N SER A 130 -16.56 -13.88 15.82
CA SER A 130 -17.20 -14.87 16.69
C SER A 130 -17.82 -16.03 15.89
N ILE A 131 -18.44 -15.73 14.75
CA ILE A 131 -18.99 -16.75 13.83
C ILE A 131 -17.86 -17.60 13.23
N GLN A 132 -16.76 -16.97 12.81
CA GLN A 132 -15.60 -17.67 12.26
C GLN A 132 -14.95 -18.59 13.31
N ALA A 133 -14.83 -18.14 14.56
CA ALA A 133 -14.31 -18.94 15.67
C ALA A 133 -15.17 -20.19 15.91
N ARG A 134 -16.50 -20.02 16.03
CA ARG A 134 -17.43 -21.15 16.18
C ARG A 134 -17.40 -22.08 14.97
N GLY A 135 -17.33 -21.52 13.76
CA GLY A 135 -17.19 -22.31 12.53
C GLY A 135 -15.95 -23.19 12.53
N LEU A 136 -14.82 -22.67 13.03
CA LEU A 136 -13.57 -23.43 13.13
C LEU A 136 -13.65 -24.55 14.18
N GLU A 137 -14.34 -24.34 15.30
CA GLU A 137 -14.64 -25.40 16.28
C GLU A 137 -15.45 -26.52 15.63
N ASN A 138 -16.57 -26.17 14.98
CA ASN A 138 -17.41 -27.16 14.30
C ASN A 138 -16.62 -27.96 13.24
N VAL A 139 -15.72 -27.31 12.49
CA VAL A 139 -14.83 -28.00 11.53
C VAL A 139 -13.95 -29.04 12.23
N ARG A 140 -13.42 -28.74 13.42
CA ARG A 140 -12.63 -29.72 14.18
C ARG A 140 -13.48 -30.89 14.66
N ASP A 141 -14.70 -30.64 15.10
CA ASP A 141 -15.64 -31.70 15.53
C ASP A 141 -16.00 -32.63 14.36
N ILE A 142 -16.19 -32.07 13.17
CA ILE A 142 -16.42 -32.86 11.94
C ILE A 142 -15.23 -33.76 11.63
N TYR A 143 -14.00 -33.24 11.75
CA TYR A 143 -12.82 -34.06 11.50
C TYR A 143 -12.66 -35.16 12.54
N ALA A 144 -12.89 -34.87 13.82
CA ALA A 144 -12.88 -35.89 14.87
C ALA A 144 -13.91 -37.00 14.61
N LEU A 145 -15.12 -36.64 14.12
CA LEU A 145 -16.12 -37.61 13.72
C LEU A 145 -15.66 -38.47 12.53
N ILE A 146 -15.06 -37.85 11.51
CA ILE A 146 -14.53 -38.57 10.33
C ILE A 146 -13.41 -39.51 10.75
N GLU A 147 -12.47 -39.04 11.56
CA GLU A 147 -11.37 -39.84 12.12
C GLU A 147 -11.90 -41.06 12.87
N GLY A 148 -12.90 -40.86 13.75
CA GLY A 148 -13.56 -41.95 14.47
C GLY A 148 -14.18 -42.98 13.54
N LYS A 149 -15.01 -42.54 12.57
CA LYS A 149 -15.64 -43.44 11.60
C LYS A 149 -14.64 -44.20 10.73
N LEU A 150 -13.54 -43.56 10.33
CA LEU A 150 -12.47 -44.22 9.56
C LEU A 150 -11.62 -45.17 10.41
N SER A 151 -11.63 -45.02 11.73
CA SER A 151 -10.94 -45.89 12.68
C SER A 151 -11.76 -47.11 13.07
N GLU A 152 -13.10 -47.01 13.06
CA GLU A 152 -14.03 -48.12 13.31
C GLU A 152 -14.04 -49.18 12.20
N HIS A 153 -13.57 -48.84 11.00
CA HIS A 153 -13.56 -49.73 9.84
C HIS A 153 -12.15 -49.98 9.32
N GLU A 154 -11.79 -51.26 9.17
CA GLU A 154 -10.53 -51.69 8.54
C GLU A 154 -10.53 -51.55 7.01
N SER A 155 -11.63 -51.08 6.42
CA SER A 155 -11.74 -50.87 4.97
C SER A 155 -10.79 -49.79 4.48
N ASP A 156 -10.38 -49.94 3.22
CA ASP A 156 -9.70 -48.89 2.49
C ASP A 156 -10.65 -47.77 2.03
N TYR A 157 -11.97 -47.93 2.12
CA TYR A 157 -12.94 -46.93 1.65
C TYR A 157 -13.89 -46.49 2.75
N ALA A 158 -14.47 -45.29 2.62
CA ALA A 158 -15.34 -44.72 3.65
C ALA A 158 -16.70 -45.45 3.77
N VAL A 159 -17.13 -46.13 2.70
CA VAL A 159 -18.35 -46.93 2.66
C VAL A 159 -18.06 -48.25 1.96
N GLY A 160 -18.41 -49.37 2.61
CA GLY A 160 -18.24 -50.70 2.05
C GLY A 160 -16.77 -51.06 1.80
N THR A 161 -16.50 -51.79 0.72
CA THR A 161 -15.16 -52.27 0.34
C THR A 161 -14.66 -51.72 -1.00
N SER A 162 -15.36 -50.75 -1.60
CA SER A 162 -15.02 -50.15 -2.89
C SER A 162 -15.09 -48.62 -2.87
N PHE A 163 -14.42 -47.99 -3.83
CA PHE A 163 -14.45 -46.54 -4.01
C PHE A 163 -15.87 -46.05 -4.30
N THR A 164 -16.28 -45.00 -3.60
CA THR A 164 -17.57 -44.32 -3.77
C THR A 164 -17.35 -42.82 -3.89
N VAL A 165 -18.42 -42.06 -4.16
CA VAL A 165 -18.37 -40.59 -4.20
C VAL A 165 -18.11 -39.93 -2.84
N VAL A 166 -18.19 -40.69 -1.73
CA VAL A 166 -17.82 -40.19 -0.40
C VAL A 166 -16.31 -39.95 -0.31
N ASP A 167 -15.52 -40.86 -0.87
CA ASP A 167 -14.06 -40.83 -0.81
C ASP A 167 -13.44 -39.52 -1.37
N PRO A 168 -13.77 -39.06 -2.60
CA PRO A 168 -13.26 -37.78 -3.10
C PRO A 168 -13.81 -36.56 -2.32
N PHE A 169 -14.98 -36.69 -1.67
CA PHE A 169 -15.50 -35.62 -0.82
C PHE A 169 -14.71 -35.48 0.47
N LEU A 170 -14.26 -36.58 1.05
CA LEU A 170 -13.33 -36.57 2.19
C LEU A 170 -11.95 -36.03 1.78
N VAL A 171 -11.41 -36.41 0.61
CA VAL A 171 -10.17 -35.81 0.09
C VAL A 171 -10.29 -34.28 -0.03
N LEU A 172 -11.41 -33.76 -0.52
CA LEU A 172 -11.69 -32.32 -0.57
C LEU A 172 -11.61 -31.69 0.82
N MET A 173 -12.32 -32.25 1.80
CA MET A 173 -12.40 -31.70 3.16
C MET A 173 -11.01 -31.68 3.81
N TYR A 174 -10.20 -32.72 3.58
CA TYR A 174 -8.82 -32.74 4.05
C TYR A 174 -7.97 -31.63 3.42
N CYS A 175 -8.07 -31.42 2.11
CA CYS A 175 -7.37 -30.32 1.44
C CYS A 175 -7.80 -28.94 1.98
N TRP A 176 -9.06 -28.82 2.42
CA TRP A 176 -9.57 -27.61 3.06
C TRP A 176 -9.08 -27.44 4.50
N ALA A 177 -8.80 -28.52 5.22
CA ALA A 177 -8.12 -28.48 6.52
C ALA A 177 -6.73 -27.85 6.42
N GLU A 178 -5.95 -28.25 5.41
CA GLU A 178 -4.62 -27.69 5.15
C GLU A 178 -4.72 -26.18 4.85
N ARG A 179 -5.74 -25.77 4.07
CA ARG A 179 -6.02 -24.35 3.81
C ARG A 179 -6.41 -23.57 5.08
N LEU A 180 -7.07 -24.22 6.03
CA LEU A 180 -7.38 -23.67 7.35
C LEU A 180 -6.22 -23.78 8.35
N LYS A 181 -5.08 -24.35 7.95
CA LYS A 181 -3.88 -24.57 8.77
C LYS A 181 -4.17 -25.45 10.00
N ILE A 182 -5.01 -26.46 9.83
CA ILE A 182 -5.28 -27.46 10.86
C ILE A 182 -4.22 -28.56 10.71
N GLU A 183 -3.53 -28.89 11.80
CA GLU A 183 -2.46 -29.91 11.87
C GLU A 183 -3.08 -31.33 11.79
N MET A 184 -3.47 -31.75 10.58
CA MET A 184 -4.23 -32.98 10.36
C MET A 184 -3.45 -34.25 10.71
N GLU A 185 -2.14 -34.29 10.49
CA GLU A 185 -1.35 -35.50 10.76
C GLU A 185 -1.32 -35.84 12.25
N THR A 186 -1.21 -34.84 13.11
CA THR A 186 -1.19 -35.02 14.57
C THR A 186 -2.60 -35.22 15.12
N SER A 187 -3.59 -34.49 14.61
CA SER A 187 -4.95 -34.50 15.18
C SER A 187 -5.87 -35.58 14.60
N ASN A 188 -5.60 -36.05 13.37
CA ASN A 188 -6.44 -37.01 12.63
C ASN A 188 -5.55 -37.97 11.80
N PRO A 189 -4.75 -38.83 12.46
CA PRO A 189 -3.76 -39.68 11.81
C PRO A 189 -4.36 -40.71 10.85
N ARG A 190 -5.48 -41.37 11.20
CA ARG A 190 -6.12 -42.37 10.33
C ARG A 190 -6.67 -41.71 9.07
N TYR A 191 -7.30 -40.56 9.20
CA TYR A 191 -7.80 -39.78 8.09
C TYR A 191 -6.66 -39.29 7.19
N THR A 192 -5.53 -38.87 7.77
CA THR A 192 -4.33 -38.50 7.03
C THR A 192 -3.81 -39.65 6.17
N VAL A 193 -3.67 -40.85 6.73
CA VAL A 193 -3.23 -42.04 5.98
C VAL A 193 -4.23 -42.37 4.86
N TYR A 194 -5.51 -42.34 5.17
CA TYR A 194 -6.59 -42.60 4.23
C TYR A 194 -6.55 -41.65 3.01
N VAL A 195 -6.39 -40.34 3.24
CA VAL A 195 -6.31 -39.34 2.16
C VAL A 195 -5.02 -39.48 1.35
N ARG A 196 -3.87 -39.68 2.00
CA ARG A 196 -2.58 -39.87 1.31
C ARG A 196 -2.61 -41.01 0.30
N ARG A 197 -3.35 -42.09 0.61
CA ARG A 197 -3.58 -43.19 -0.33
C ARG A 197 -4.46 -42.75 -1.49
N LEU A 198 -5.60 -42.11 -1.22
CA LEU A 198 -6.53 -41.66 -2.27
C LEU A 198 -5.93 -40.59 -3.20
N LEU A 199 -5.03 -39.75 -2.71
CA LEU A 199 -4.30 -38.77 -3.53
C LEU A 199 -3.45 -39.41 -4.63
N LYS A 200 -3.13 -40.72 -4.52
CA LYS A 200 -2.42 -41.49 -5.55
C LYS A 200 -3.37 -42.16 -6.56
N ARG A 201 -4.69 -42.11 -6.35
CA ARG A 201 -5.67 -42.72 -7.27
C ARG A 201 -5.72 -41.91 -8.57
N GLN A 202 -5.77 -42.60 -9.71
CA GLN A 202 -5.67 -41.93 -11.01
C GLN A 202 -6.76 -40.88 -11.25
N SER A 203 -8.02 -41.19 -10.93
CA SER A 203 -9.15 -40.24 -11.07
C SER A 203 -8.96 -38.97 -10.23
N VAL A 204 -8.41 -39.11 -9.02
CA VAL A 204 -8.05 -37.99 -8.14
C VAL A 204 -6.89 -37.18 -8.72
N VAL A 205 -5.85 -37.85 -9.23
CA VAL A 205 -4.69 -37.19 -9.87
C VAL A 205 -5.12 -36.39 -11.09
N GLU A 206 -5.95 -36.95 -11.98
CA GLU A 206 -6.46 -36.27 -13.16
C GLU A 206 -7.29 -35.03 -12.79
N ALA A 207 -8.25 -35.16 -11.88
CA ALA A 207 -9.05 -34.02 -11.43
C ALA A 207 -8.16 -32.94 -10.77
N ARG A 208 -7.12 -33.30 -10.03
CA ARG A 208 -6.19 -32.34 -9.39
C ARG A 208 -5.33 -31.54 -10.37
N LYS A 209 -5.15 -32.00 -11.61
CA LYS A 209 -4.50 -31.19 -12.66
C LYS A 209 -5.28 -29.92 -12.97
N ILE A 210 -6.60 -29.95 -12.74
CA ILE A 210 -7.52 -28.83 -12.94
C ILE A 210 -7.89 -28.16 -11.60
N HIS A 211 -8.04 -28.97 -10.55
CA HIS A 211 -8.34 -28.50 -9.20
C HIS A 211 -7.07 -28.36 -8.37
N HIS A 212 -6.45 -27.18 -8.42
CA HIS A 212 -5.32 -26.84 -7.57
C HIS A 212 -5.78 -26.61 -6.12
N PHE A 213 -5.73 -27.67 -5.31
CA PHE A 213 -5.75 -27.57 -3.84
C PHE A 213 -4.35 -27.23 -3.37
N LEU A 214 -4.24 -26.25 -2.47
CA LEU A 214 -3.00 -25.72 -1.92
C LEU A 214 -2.12 -26.80 -1.24
N GLN A 215 -1.43 -27.64 -2.01
CA GLN A 215 0.00 -27.78 -1.75
C GLN A 215 0.59 -26.49 -2.30
N MET A 216 1.12 -25.63 -1.44
CA MET A 216 2.29 -24.86 -1.80
C MET A 216 3.42 -25.69 -1.20
N ALA A 217 4.12 -26.46 -2.03
CA ALA A 217 5.42 -26.92 -1.57
C ALA A 217 6.19 -25.66 -1.14
N VAL A 218 6.54 -25.58 0.14
CA VAL A 218 7.14 -24.38 0.72
C VAL A 218 8.56 -24.23 0.16
N ALA A 219 8.91 -23.06 -0.37
CA ALA A 219 10.22 -22.84 -0.97
C ALA A 219 11.33 -22.73 0.07
N LEU A 220 11.03 -22.08 1.19
CA LEU A 220 12.00 -21.75 2.23
C LEU A 220 12.00 -22.78 3.37
N GLN A 221 13.05 -22.78 4.19
CA GLN A 221 13.16 -23.62 5.41
C GLN A 221 13.29 -22.75 6.68
N GLY A 222 12.70 -21.55 6.62
CA GLY A 222 12.87 -20.47 7.59
C GLY A 222 13.25 -19.15 6.90
N TRP A 223 13.11 -18.05 7.61
CA TRP A 223 13.71 -16.78 7.22
C TRP A 223 15.23 -16.86 7.32
N HIS A 224 15.94 -16.29 6.36
CA HIS A 224 17.40 -16.28 6.41
C HIS A 224 17.90 -15.26 7.46
N PRO A 225 19.17 -15.35 7.92
CA PRO A 225 19.64 -14.56 9.06
C PRO A 225 19.48 -13.05 8.92
N GLY A 226 19.61 -12.51 7.71
CA GLY A 226 19.44 -11.08 7.43
C GLY A 226 17.99 -10.60 7.66
N GLU A 227 17.00 -11.35 7.18
CA GLU A 227 15.59 -11.04 7.46
C GLU A 227 15.30 -11.06 8.95
N VAL A 228 15.78 -12.09 9.66
CA VAL A 228 15.59 -12.23 11.11
C VAL A 228 16.24 -11.07 11.87
N ALA A 229 17.44 -10.63 11.47
CA ALA A 229 18.12 -9.50 12.09
C ALA A 229 17.30 -8.20 11.97
N VAL A 230 16.81 -7.90 10.77
CA VAL A 230 15.95 -6.73 10.52
C VAL A 230 14.61 -6.84 11.27
N GLN A 231 13.97 -8.01 11.24
CA GLN A 231 12.71 -8.25 11.96
C GLN A 231 12.84 -8.04 13.48
N ARG A 232 13.99 -8.41 14.07
CA ARG A 232 14.28 -8.18 15.49
C ARG A 232 14.50 -6.70 15.80
N ARG A 233 15.31 -6.01 14.99
CA ARG A 233 15.55 -4.54 15.14
C ARG A 233 14.25 -3.74 15.03
N LEU A 234 13.28 -4.22 14.24
CA LEU A 234 11.95 -3.62 14.11
C LEU A 234 10.89 -4.16 15.09
N GLY A 235 11.25 -5.08 15.98
CA GLY A 235 10.39 -5.56 17.07
C GLY A 235 9.22 -6.46 16.65
N PHE A 236 9.31 -7.18 15.52
CA PHE A 236 8.21 -8.04 15.05
C PHE A 236 8.61 -9.45 14.60
N ALA A 237 9.81 -9.93 14.92
CA ALA A 237 10.31 -11.26 14.54
C ALA A 237 9.34 -12.39 14.93
N ASP A 238 8.82 -12.40 16.15
CA ASP A 238 7.91 -13.44 16.62
C ASP A 238 6.57 -13.43 15.84
N ALA A 239 6.08 -12.25 15.48
CA ALA A 239 4.84 -12.09 14.74
C ALA A 239 4.89 -12.64 13.29
N VAL A 240 6.10 -12.83 12.75
CA VAL A 240 6.32 -13.31 11.39
C VAL A 240 7.09 -14.63 11.31
N SER A 241 7.41 -15.27 12.44
CA SER A 241 8.30 -16.43 12.54
C SER A 241 7.96 -17.59 11.60
N ASP A 242 6.68 -17.89 11.38
CA ASP A 242 6.20 -18.96 10.47
C ASP A 242 5.75 -18.46 9.09
N ARG A 243 5.87 -17.16 8.81
CA ARG A 243 5.33 -16.54 7.59
C ARG A 243 6.18 -16.83 6.34
N TRP A 244 7.39 -17.36 6.48
CA TRP A 244 8.20 -17.87 5.36
C TRP A 244 7.49 -18.99 4.59
N ARG A 245 6.56 -19.70 5.24
CA ARG A 245 5.70 -20.73 4.61
C ARG A 245 4.78 -20.18 3.53
N ASN A 246 4.61 -18.86 3.43
CA ASN A 246 3.83 -18.23 2.37
C ASN A 246 4.59 -18.12 1.04
N VAL A 247 5.89 -18.43 1.02
CA VAL A 247 6.70 -18.46 -0.21
C VAL A 247 6.65 -19.86 -0.81
N GLY A 248 6.06 -19.98 -2.00
CA GLY A 248 5.85 -21.26 -2.68
C GLY A 248 6.97 -21.60 -3.67
N LYS A 249 7.19 -22.89 -3.91
CA LYS A 249 8.19 -23.40 -4.87
C LYS A 249 7.85 -23.17 -6.35
N TYR A 250 6.63 -22.78 -6.65
CA TYR A 250 6.12 -22.62 -8.01
C TYR A 250 5.10 -21.50 -8.07
N MET A 251 4.83 -21.01 -9.26
CA MET A 251 3.80 -20.01 -9.51
C MET A 251 2.41 -20.67 -9.50
N PRO A 252 1.50 -20.25 -8.60
CA PRO A 252 0.08 -20.58 -8.73
C PRO A 252 -0.47 -20.07 -10.06
N ASP A 253 -1.52 -20.70 -10.60
CA ASP A 253 -2.10 -20.25 -11.88
C ASP A 253 -2.54 -18.80 -11.88
N GLN A 254 -3.03 -18.31 -10.74
CA GLN A 254 -3.38 -16.90 -10.60
C GLN A 254 -2.16 -15.97 -10.80
N HIS A 255 -0.95 -16.41 -10.42
CA HIS A 255 0.29 -15.69 -10.70
C HIS A 255 0.71 -15.89 -12.16
N ARG A 256 0.57 -17.09 -12.72
CA ARG A 256 0.92 -17.37 -14.13
C ARG A 256 0.08 -16.53 -15.10
N LEU A 257 -1.24 -16.55 -14.93
CA LEU A 257 -2.19 -15.73 -15.71
C LEU A 257 -1.88 -14.24 -15.55
N PHE A 258 -1.56 -13.80 -14.34
CA PHE A 258 -1.16 -12.42 -14.10
C PHE A 258 0.09 -12.03 -14.89
N HIS A 259 1.16 -12.83 -14.86
CA HIS A 259 2.39 -12.48 -15.58
C HIS A 259 2.23 -12.55 -17.10
N THR A 260 1.40 -13.47 -17.60
CA THR A 260 1.22 -13.71 -19.05
C THR A 260 0.20 -12.78 -19.71
N SER A 261 -0.81 -12.32 -18.96
CA SER A 261 -1.96 -11.60 -19.56
C SER A 261 -2.11 -10.14 -19.11
N ASN A 262 -1.40 -9.69 -18.07
CA ASN A 262 -1.65 -8.36 -17.48
C ASN A 262 -0.47 -7.41 -17.52
N LEU A 263 0.76 -7.92 -17.68
CA LEU A 263 1.96 -7.13 -17.44
C LEU A 263 2.52 -6.54 -18.73
N PRO A 264 2.68 -5.20 -18.80
CA PRO A 264 3.35 -4.55 -19.93
C PRO A 264 4.88 -4.46 -19.74
N PHE A 265 5.38 -4.64 -18.51
CA PHE A 265 6.81 -4.73 -18.20
C PHE A 265 7.04 -5.58 -16.94
N ILE A 266 8.29 -6.04 -16.75
CA ILE A 266 8.76 -6.77 -15.57
C ILE A 266 10.16 -6.27 -15.19
N PRO A 267 10.34 -5.65 -14.01
CA PRO A 267 11.66 -5.46 -13.41
C PRO A 267 12.27 -6.79 -13.01
N VAL A 268 13.56 -6.98 -13.30
CA VAL A 268 14.30 -8.19 -13.00
C VAL A 268 15.68 -7.89 -12.41
N THR A 269 16.10 -8.66 -11.42
CA THR A 269 17.42 -8.54 -10.83
C THR A 269 18.41 -9.35 -11.66
N THR A 270 19.52 -8.72 -12.00
CA THR A 270 20.69 -9.32 -12.62
C THR A 270 21.91 -9.07 -11.73
N ILE A 271 22.97 -9.85 -11.95
CA ILE A 271 24.19 -9.79 -11.15
C ILE A 271 25.37 -9.59 -12.11
N ASP A 272 26.20 -8.59 -11.82
CA ASP A 272 27.39 -8.33 -12.61
C ASP A 272 28.57 -9.25 -12.24
N GLU A 273 29.70 -9.09 -12.92
CA GLU A 273 30.91 -9.89 -12.68
C GLU A 273 31.58 -9.67 -11.33
N HIS A 274 31.23 -8.59 -10.64
CA HIS A 274 31.69 -8.30 -9.28
C HIS A 274 30.70 -8.78 -8.22
N GLY A 275 29.60 -9.43 -8.62
CA GLY A 275 28.56 -9.88 -7.71
C GLY A 275 27.60 -8.76 -7.27
N ARG A 276 27.65 -7.58 -7.89
CA ARG A 276 26.76 -6.48 -7.53
C ARG A 276 25.38 -6.71 -8.16
N PRO A 277 24.28 -6.53 -7.40
CA PRO A 277 22.94 -6.60 -7.95
C PRO A 277 22.63 -5.33 -8.78
N TRP A 278 22.01 -5.55 -9.93
CA TRP A 278 21.39 -4.53 -10.78
C TRP A 278 19.92 -4.87 -10.96
N ALA A 279 19.07 -3.86 -11.21
CA ALA A 279 17.65 -4.05 -11.46
C ALA A 279 17.32 -3.65 -12.90
N SER A 280 17.27 -4.60 -13.83
CA SER A 280 16.92 -4.33 -15.23
C SER A 280 15.40 -4.20 -15.41
N ILE A 281 14.92 -3.66 -16.54
CA ILE A 281 13.48 -3.59 -16.87
C ILE A 281 13.25 -4.30 -18.20
N MET A 282 12.41 -5.34 -18.20
CA MET A 282 12.01 -6.06 -19.42
C MET A 282 10.63 -5.61 -19.89
N ALA A 283 10.48 -5.31 -21.18
CA ALA A 283 9.19 -5.05 -21.84
C ALA A 283 9.20 -5.63 -23.26
N GLY A 284 8.02 -5.85 -23.84
CA GLY A 284 7.90 -6.18 -25.26
C GLY A 284 8.28 -4.97 -26.15
N ALA A 285 8.77 -5.21 -27.37
CA ALA A 285 9.27 -4.17 -28.26
C ALA A 285 8.26 -3.03 -28.55
N THR A 286 6.97 -3.35 -28.58
CA THR A 286 5.90 -2.38 -28.83
C THR A 286 5.30 -1.80 -27.55
N GLY A 287 5.61 -2.37 -26.39
CA GLY A 287 4.93 -2.09 -25.12
C GLY A 287 3.64 -2.88 -24.89
N ASP A 288 3.26 -3.76 -25.81
CA ASP A 288 2.08 -4.61 -25.63
C ASP A 288 2.30 -5.71 -24.59
N ILE A 289 1.20 -6.13 -23.97
CA ILE A 289 1.17 -7.33 -23.11
C ILE A 289 1.39 -8.61 -23.94
N GLY A 290 1.71 -9.72 -23.27
CA GLY A 290 1.84 -11.03 -23.92
C GLY A 290 3.26 -11.40 -24.35
N PHE A 291 4.26 -10.59 -24.00
CA PHE A 291 5.68 -10.91 -24.19
C PHE A 291 6.21 -11.96 -23.19
N VAL A 292 5.37 -12.41 -22.26
CA VAL A 292 5.69 -13.41 -21.21
C VAL A 292 4.84 -14.65 -21.42
N LYS A 293 5.47 -15.82 -21.29
CA LYS A 293 4.83 -17.14 -21.31
C LYS A 293 5.19 -17.92 -20.05
N SER A 294 4.29 -18.80 -19.63
CA SER A 294 4.52 -19.73 -18.53
C SER A 294 4.11 -21.13 -18.99
N PRO A 295 5.00 -21.91 -19.62
CA PRO A 295 4.69 -23.25 -20.15
C PRO A 295 4.17 -24.21 -19.07
N ASP A 296 4.72 -24.10 -17.87
CA ASP A 296 4.38 -24.90 -16.69
C ASP A 296 4.42 -24.04 -15.42
N HIS A 297 4.32 -24.66 -14.24
CA HIS A 297 4.26 -23.94 -12.96
C HIS A 297 5.60 -23.39 -12.44
N GLN A 298 6.73 -23.84 -13.01
CA GLN A 298 8.07 -23.41 -12.62
C GLN A 298 8.75 -22.59 -13.73
N THR A 299 8.31 -22.66 -14.98
CA THR A 299 8.99 -21.95 -16.07
C THR A 299 8.34 -20.60 -16.38
N LEU A 300 9.16 -19.54 -16.46
CA LEU A 300 8.82 -18.26 -17.11
C LEU A 300 9.73 -18.05 -18.32
N SER A 301 9.12 -17.79 -19.48
CA SER A 301 9.80 -17.44 -20.73
C SER A 301 9.42 -16.01 -21.10
N ILE A 302 10.38 -15.08 -21.06
CA ILE A 302 10.17 -13.65 -21.33
C ILE A 302 10.87 -13.29 -22.64
N THR A 303 10.10 -12.79 -23.62
CA THR A 303 10.64 -12.26 -24.88
C THR A 303 10.74 -10.74 -24.77
N ALA A 304 11.87 -10.24 -24.30
CA ALA A 304 12.07 -8.83 -24.00
C ALA A 304 12.82 -8.10 -25.12
N HIS A 305 12.44 -6.85 -25.36
CA HIS A 305 13.25 -5.90 -26.10
C HIS A 305 14.37 -5.36 -25.20
N VAL A 306 15.58 -5.28 -25.73
CA VAL A 306 16.75 -4.77 -25.03
C VAL A 306 17.29 -3.53 -25.74
N TRP A 307 17.85 -2.61 -24.96
CA TRP A 307 18.46 -1.38 -25.44
C TRP A 307 19.85 -1.18 -24.83
N ASP A 308 20.68 -0.41 -25.53
CA ASP A 308 22.02 -0.07 -25.06
C ASP A 308 21.96 0.64 -23.70
N GLY A 309 22.85 0.24 -22.80
CA GLY A 309 22.92 0.73 -21.42
C GLY A 309 22.06 -0.05 -20.41
N ASP A 310 21.19 -0.97 -20.82
CA ASP A 310 20.50 -1.83 -19.86
C ASP A 310 21.49 -2.85 -19.22
N PRO A 311 21.55 -2.94 -17.87
CA PRO A 311 22.44 -3.87 -17.18
C PRO A 311 22.27 -5.35 -17.58
N ILE A 312 21.12 -5.76 -18.12
CA ILE A 312 20.89 -7.13 -18.60
C ILE A 312 21.84 -7.53 -19.73
N LEU A 313 22.33 -6.58 -20.52
CA LEU A 313 23.31 -6.83 -21.58
C LEU A 313 24.59 -7.47 -21.04
N ASN A 314 25.00 -7.13 -19.81
CA ASN A 314 26.15 -7.75 -19.15
C ASN A 314 25.89 -9.23 -18.81
N THR A 315 24.68 -9.56 -18.38
CA THR A 315 24.27 -10.95 -18.10
C THR A 315 24.20 -11.76 -19.39
N ILE A 316 23.65 -11.19 -20.47
CA ILE A 316 23.59 -11.83 -21.78
C ILE A 316 25.01 -12.09 -22.31
N ALA A 317 25.88 -11.08 -22.28
CA ALA A 317 27.26 -11.22 -22.73
C ALA A 317 28.01 -12.30 -21.95
N ALA A 318 27.80 -12.37 -20.63
CA ALA A 318 28.38 -13.41 -19.79
C ALA A 318 27.86 -14.81 -20.11
N TRP A 319 26.55 -14.95 -20.30
CA TRP A 319 25.91 -16.21 -20.70
C TRP A 319 26.46 -16.73 -22.03
N MET A 320 26.61 -15.85 -23.02
CA MET A 320 27.12 -16.21 -24.34
C MET A 320 28.61 -16.61 -24.30
N LYS A 321 29.41 -16.02 -23.40
CA LYS A 321 30.83 -16.38 -23.19
C LYS A 321 31.02 -17.71 -22.45
N GLY A 322 30.08 -18.11 -21.59
CA GLY A 322 30.21 -19.21 -20.63
C GLY A 322 29.57 -20.55 -21.02
N ARG A 323 29.18 -20.76 -22.29
CA ARG A 323 28.44 -21.97 -22.75
C ARG A 323 29.23 -23.29 -22.74
N SER A 324 30.36 -23.37 -22.04
CA SER A 324 31.14 -24.60 -21.88
C SER A 324 30.91 -25.20 -20.48
N SER A 325 30.14 -26.28 -20.45
CA SER A 325 29.82 -27.17 -19.30
C SER A 325 28.63 -26.76 -18.42
N GLY A 326 27.50 -27.46 -18.61
CA GLY A 326 26.27 -27.36 -17.84
C GLY A 326 26.36 -27.95 -16.44
N THR A 327 27.39 -27.60 -15.68
CA THR A 327 27.59 -28.07 -14.30
C THR A 327 27.94 -26.96 -13.29
N ASP A 328 28.12 -25.71 -13.71
CA ASP A 328 28.30 -24.61 -12.76
C ASP A 328 26.98 -23.84 -12.54
N SER A 329 26.32 -24.16 -11.42
CA SER A 329 25.25 -23.36 -10.82
C SER A 329 25.81 -22.04 -10.29
N SER A 330 26.37 -21.21 -11.17
CA SER A 330 27.03 -19.98 -10.77
C SER A 330 25.99 -19.00 -10.23
N GLU A 331 26.25 -18.44 -9.06
CA GLU A 331 25.40 -17.41 -8.43
C GLU A 331 25.13 -16.22 -9.36
N ARG A 332 25.96 -16.03 -10.39
CA ARG A 332 25.84 -15.01 -11.45
C ARG A 332 24.53 -15.11 -12.24
N PHE A 333 23.90 -16.28 -12.31
CA PHE A 333 22.66 -16.50 -13.06
C PHE A 333 21.43 -16.66 -12.14
N LEU A 334 21.57 -16.30 -10.87
CA LEU A 334 20.41 -16.07 -10.01
C LEU A 334 19.66 -14.84 -10.49
N THR A 335 18.33 -14.92 -10.50
CA THR A 335 17.48 -13.82 -10.93
C THR A 335 16.18 -13.79 -10.12
N ALA A 336 15.59 -12.61 -10.01
CA ALA A 336 14.30 -12.42 -9.38
C ALA A 336 13.53 -11.35 -10.14
N GLY A 337 12.21 -11.45 -10.18
CA GLY A 337 11.38 -10.46 -10.85
C GLY A 337 10.17 -10.07 -10.03
N LEU A 338 9.59 -8.93 -10.41
CA LEU A 338 8.37 -8.41 -9.81
C LEU A 338 7.34 -8.18 -10.90
N GLY A 339 6.35 -9.05 -10.99
CA GLY A 339 5.16 -8.70 -11.73
C GLY A 339 4.39 -7.61 -10.99
N ILE A 340 4.22 -6.44 -11.61
CA ILE A 340 3.50 -5.30 -11.02
C ILE A 340 2.54 -4.68 -12.04
N GLU A 341 1.25 -4.72 -11.71
CA GLU A 341 0.18 -4.08 -12.47
C GLU A 341 -0.21 -2.80 -11.75
N LEU A 342 0.35 -1.67 -12.22
CA LEU A 342 0.17 -0.36 -11.57
C LEU A 342 -1.30 0.06 -11.56
N SER A 343 -2.07 -0.28 -12.60
CA SER A 343 -3.47 0.12 -12.76
C SER A 343 -4.42 -0.47 -11.70
N THR A 344 -4.08 -1.63 -11.13
CA THR A 344 -4.89 -2.35 -10.13
C THR A 344 -4.19 -2.47 -8.77
N ARG A 345 -2.98 -1.89 -8.64
CA ARG A 345 -2.11 -2.02 -7.46
C ARG A 345 -1.76 -3.47 -7.13
N ARG A 346 -1.76 -4.37 -8.12
CA ARG A 346 -1.44 -5.79 -7.89
C ARG A 346 0.04 -6.04 -8.11
N ARG A 347 0.69 -6.80 -7.22
CA ARG A 347 2.07 -7.27 -7.44
C ARG A 347 2.35 -8.66 -6.88
N ASN A 348 3.13 -9.44 -7.63
CA ASN A 348 3.60 -10.77 -7.25
C ASN A 348 5.11 -10.86 -7.53
N LYS A 349 5.86 -11.39 -6.56
CA LYS A 349 7.31 -11.62 -6.69
C LYS A 349 7.55 -13.05 -7.14
N PHE A 350 8.59 -13.25 -7.94
CA PHE A 350 9.18 -14.55 -8.22
C PHE A 350 10.71 -14.48 -8.16
N ALA A 351 11.36 -15.60 -7.90
CA ALA A 351 12.82 -15.76 -7.98
C ALA A 351 13.21 -17.17 -8.41
N GLY A 352 14.46 -17.29 -8.87
CA GLY A 352 15.09 -18.56 -9.21
C GLY A 352 16.35 -18.37 -10.05
N HIS A 353 16.52 -19.18 -11.09
CA HIS A 353 17.74 -19.19 -11.90
C HIS A 353 17.43 -19.13 -13.40
N ILE A 354 18.33 -18.49 -14.14
CA ILE A 354 18.28 -18.44 -15.60
C ILE A 354 18.66 -19.82 -16.13
N GLU A 355 17.80 -20.41 -16.95
CA GLU A 355 18.07 -21.69 -17.62
C GLU A 355 18.57 -21.49 -19.04
N ASN A 356 18.09 -20.45 -19.73
CA ASN A 356 18.48 -20.19 -21.10
C ASN A 356 18.29 -18.72 -21.49
N ILE A 357 19.24 -18.21 -22.29
CA ILE A 357 19.14 -16.91 -22.97
C ILE A 357 19.39 -17.16 -24.45
N CYS A 358 18.45 -16.71 -25.29
CA CYS A 358 18.52 -16.83 -26.75
C CYS A 358 18.23 -15.47 -27.40
N PRO A 359 19.19 -14.85 -28.10
CA PRO A 359 18.91 -13.69 -28.93
C PRO A 359 17.87 -14.00 -30.02
N ILE A 360 16.96 -13.05 -30.28
CA ILE A 360 15.94 -13.12 -31.32
C ILE A 360 16.03 -11.84 -32.15
N GLY A 361 16.69 -11.93 -33.31
CA GLY A 361 17.03 -10.74 -34.09
C GLY A 361 18.02 -9.83 -33.35
N ASP A 362 18.05 -8.56 -33.71
CA ASP A 362 19.11 -7.63 -33.26
C ASP A 362 18.86 -7.01 -31.89
N SER A 363 17.60 -6.92 -31.46
CA SER A 363 17.22 -6.17 -30.25
C SER A 363 16.20 -6.86 -29.37
N ASN A 364 15.92 -8.15 -29.60
CA ASN A 364 15.09 -8.94 -28.68
C ASN A 364 15.87 -10.13 -28.15
N ILE A 365 15.50 -10.56 -26.95
CA ILE A 365 16.00 -11.78 -26.32
C ILE A 365 14.83 -12.61 -25.83
N ARG A 366 14.98 -13.93 -25.88
CA ARG A 366 14.20 -14.84 -25.05
C ARG A 366 15.02 -15.21 -23.82
N PHE A 367 14.44 -14.95 -22.67
CA PHE A 367 14.98 -15.23 -21.35
C PHE A 367 14.09 -16.29 -20.69
N ASP A 368 14.60 -17.50 -20.56
CA ASP A 368 13.91 -18.62 -19.93
C ASP A 368 14.50 -18.83 -18.53
N MET A 369 13.63 -18.87 -17.52
CA MET A 369 14.04 -19.07 -16.14
C MET A 369 13.18 -20.10 -15.41
N ASN A 370 13.83 -20.80 -14.49
CA ASN A 370 13.20 -21.65 -13.50
C ASN A 370 12.85 -20.82 -12.26
N VAL A 371 11.59 -20.84 -11.88
CA VAL A 371 11.04 -20.21 -10.68
C VAL A 371 10.99 -21.25 -9.57
N ASN A 372 11.72 -20.97 -8.49
CA ASN A 372 11.75 -21.79 -7.29
C ASN A 372 11.22 -21.04 -6.04
N GLU A 373 10.90 -19.76 -6.18
CA GLU A 373 10.24 -18.95 -5.17
C GLU A 373 9.15 -18.09 -5.83
N ALA A 374 7.94 -18.11 -5.30
CA ALA A 374 6.84 -17.25 -5.72
C ALA A 374 6.01 -16.81 -4.51
N VAL A 375 5.67 -15.52 -4.44
CA VAL A 375 4.90 -14.96 -3.34
C VAL A 375 4.08 -13.74 -3.77
N GLY A 376 2.83 -13.69 -3.30
CA GLY A 376 1.99 -12.50 -3.47
C GLY A 376 2.45 -11.38 -2.53
N ASN A 377 2.57 -10.16 -3.05
CA ASN A 377 3.03 -9.02 -2.26
C ASN A 377 1.90 -8.02 -1.98
N CYS A 378 2.09 -7.24 -0.92
CA CYS A 378 1.11 -6.27 -0.43
C CYS A 378 0.91 -5.13 -1.45
N PRO A 379 -0.34 -4.73 -1.78
CA PRO A 379 -0.60 -3.69 -2.78
C PRO A 379 -0.34 -2.26 -2.28
N LYS A 380 -0.01 -2.08 -0.99
CA LYS A 380 0.22 -0.75 -0.41
C LYS A 380 1.27 0.04 -1.17
N TYR A 381 1.07 1.36 -1.17
CA TYR A 381 1.98 2.37 -1.71
C TYR A 381 2.07 2.45 -3.22
N ILE A 382 1.48 1.50 -3.96
CA ILE A 382 1.50 1.53 -5.43
C ILE A 382 0.61 2.68 -5.93
N ASN A 383 1.24 3.60 -6.66
CA ASN A 383 0.54 4.64 -7.43
C ASN A 383 -0.06 4.04 -8.70
N VAL A 384 -1.25 4.51 -9.06
CA VAL A 384 -2.00 4.00 -10.20
C VAL A 384 -1.65 4.81 -11.44
N TYR A 385 -1.04 4.11 -12.40
CA TYR A 385 -0.74 4.60 -13.74
C TYR A 385 -1.69 3.98 -14.76
N LYS A 386 -2.01 4.75 -15.80
CA LYS A 386 -2.67 4.28 -17.02
C LYS A 386 -1.62 4.26 -18.12
N LEU A 387 -0.91 3.15 -18.22
CA LEU A 387 0.15 2.98 -19.23
C LEU A 387 -0.44 2.60 -20.58
N ALA A 388 0.13 3.15 -21.65
CA ALA A 388 -0.11 2.79 -23.04
C ALA A 388 1.18 2.34 -23.72
N PRO A 389 1.09 1.39 -24.67
CA PRO A 389 2.21 1.02 -25.54
C PRO A 389 2.80 2.22 -26.28
N PHE A 390 4.12 2.26 -26.42
CA PHE A 390 4.85 3.30 -27.16
C PHE A 390 6.02 2.66 -27.92
N ALA A 391 5.76 2.19 -29.14
CA ALA A 391 6.71 1.40 -29.93
C ALA A 391 7.87 2.20 -30.58
N HIS A 392 7.81 3.54 -30.56
CA HIS A 392 8.75 4.40 -31.30
C HIS A 392 9.82 5.04 -30.39
N THR A 393 10.36 4.26 -29.46
CA THR A 393 11.44 4.71 -28.57
C THR A 393 12.73 4.99 -29.33
N ARG A 394 13.53 5.93 -28.81
CA ARG A 394 14.88 6.24 -29.29
C ARG A 394 15.84 6.26 -28.09
N PRO A 395 16.20 5.07 -27.55
CA PRO A 395 17.05 4.98 -26.38
C PRO A 395 18.36 5.74 -26.60
N LYS A 396 18.70 6.66 -25.69
CA LYS A 396 19.97 7.40 -25.71
C LYS A 396 20.64 7.34 -24.34
N ILE A 397 21.84 6.77 -24.30
CA ILE A 397 22.67 6.78 -23.09
C ILE A 397 23.09 8.22 -22.81
N ALA A 398 22.59 8.79 -21.70
CA ALA A 398 23.03 10.09 -21.19
C ALA A 398 24.31 9.93 -20.36
N TYR A 399 24.36 8.88 -19.53
CA TYR A 399 25.54 8.53 -18.74
C TYR A 399 25.67 7.01 -18.63
N GLU A 400 26.90 6.51 -18.65
CA GLU A 400 27.24 5.11 -18.32
C GLU A 400 28.53 5.12 -17.49
N VAL A 401 28.40 4.86 -16.19
CA VAL A 401 29.51 4.86 -15.22
C VAL A 401 29.50 3.53 -14.47
N LYS A 402 30.37 2.60 -14.88
CA LYS A 402 30.46 1.25 -14.29
C LYS A 402 31.01 1.25 -12.85
N HIS A 403 31.94 2.19 -12.60
CA HIS A 403 32.61 2.37 -11.32
C HIS A 403 32.77 3.86 -11.02
N LEU A 404 32.05 4.35 -10.01
CA LEU A 404 32.10 5.71 -9.52
C LEU A 404 33.16 5.81 -8.40
N GLN A 405 34.23 6.56 -8.64
CA GLN A 405 35.33 6.74 -7.68
C GLN A 405 34.86 7.46 -6.41
N GLN A 406 35.60 7.35 -5.30
CA GLN A 406 35.14 7.76 -3.96
C GLN A 406 34.74 9.25 -3.84
N ASP A 407 35.41 10.12 -4.60
CA ASP A 407 35.24 11.58 -4.64
C ASP A 407 34.24 12.04 -5.72
N GLN A 408 33.85 11.18 -6.65
CA GLN A 408 32.90 11.52 -7.70
C GLN A 408 31.47 11.61 -7.18
N ARG A 409 30.70 12.52 -7.79
CA ARG A 409 29.32 12.89 -7.45
C ARG A 409 28.37 12.48 -8.57
N LEU A 410 27.08 12.35 -8.26
CA LEU A 410 26.05 12.20 -9.29
C LEU A 410 25.85 13.54 -10.01
N PRO A 411 25.65 13.55 -11.34
CA PRO A 411 25.25 14.75 -12.05
C PRO A 411 23.92 15.32 -11.54
N GLN A 412 23.77 16.63 -11.58
CA GLN A 412 22.58 17.34 -11.07
C GLN A 412 21.27 16.84 -11.71
N ASP A 413 21.26 16.57 -13.01
CA ASP A 413 20.07 16.07 -13.71
C ASP A 413 19.69 14.62 -13.29
N VAL A 414 20.66 13.82 -12.84
CA VAL A 414 20.42 12.51 -12.24
C VAL A 414 19.83 12.65 -10.84
N ILE A 415 20.32 13.60 -10.04
CA ILE A 415 19.79 13.92 -8.70
C ILE A 415 18.35 14.39 -8.81
N GLU A 416 18.05 15.33 -9.71
CA GLU A 416 16.69 15.80 -9.98
C GLU A 416 15.77 14.68 -10.42
N PHE A 417 16.27 13.74 -11.25
CA PHE A 417 15.51 12.56 -11.65
C PHE A 417 15.17 11.67 -10.45
N ILE A 418 16.12 11.41 -9.54
CA ILE A 418 15.89 10.67 -8.29
C ILE A 418 14.85 11.38 -7.41
N LEU A 419 14.98 12.69 -7.23
CA LEU A 419 14.05 13.50 -6.42
C LEU A 419 12.66 13.60 -7.06
N SER A 420 12.52 13.44 -8.38
CA SER A 420 11.22 13.39 -9.05
C SER A 420 10.52 12.02 -8.94
N ALA A 421 11.25 10.97 -8.50
CA ALA A 421 10.76 9.61 -8.49
C ALA A 421 9.62 9.42 -7.47
N ASP A 422 8.61 8.65 -7.87
CA ASP A 422 7.55 8.19 -6.98
C ASP A 422 7.53 6.66 -6.79
N THR A 423 8.40 5.97 -7.52
CA THR A 423 8.55 4.52 -7.54
C THR A 423 10.00 4.17 -7.83
N VAL A 424 10.55 3.23 -7.07
CA VAL A 424 11.86 2.62 -7.28
C VAL A 424 11.75 1.11 -7.19
N PHE A 425 12.41 0.43 -8.12
CA PHE A 425 12.57 -1.02 -8.09
C PHE A 425 13.89 -1.36 -7.42
N VAL A 426 13.85 -2.30 -6.47
CA VAL A 426 14.98 -2.66 -5.62
C VAL A 426 15.40 -4.09 -5.92
N GLY A 427 16.53 -4.24 -6.60
CA GLY A 427 17.25 -5.48 -6.75
C GLY A 427 18.17 -5.71 -5.56
N SER A 428 18.17 -6.92 -5.02
CA SER A 428 19.07 -7.33 -3.94
C SER A 428 19.49 -8.78 -4.12
N ILE A 429 20.54 -9.18 -3.40
CA ILE A 429 21.04 -10.55 -3.44
C ILE A 429 21.32 -11.01 -2.01
N TYR A 430 21.06 -12.28 -1.73
CA TYR A 430 21.59 -12.97 -0.57
C TYR A 430 22.59 -14.01 -1.04
N LYS A 431 23.79 -13.93 -0.49
CA LYS A 431 24.84 -14.93 -0.71
C LYS A 431 24.95 -15.82 0.52
N SER A 432 24.71 -17.11 0.33
CA SER A 432 24.77 -18.10 1.40
C SER A 432 26.18 -18.27 1.95
N GLN A 433 26.27 -18.59 3.25
CA GLN A 433 27.53 -18.93 3.91
C GLN A 433 27.55 -20.42 4.25
N LYS A 434 28.66 -21.12 3.97
CA LYS A 434 28.82 -22.51 4.42
C LYS A 434 28.96 -22.52 5.96
N PRO A 435 28.29 -23.41 6.71
CA PRO A 435 27.56 -24.62 6.27
C PRO A 435 26.04 -24.47 6.10
N THR A 436 25.47 -23.26 6.23
CA THR A 436 24.00 -23.08 6.24
C THR A 436 23.36 -23.05 4.86
N THR A 437 24.14 -23.17 3.78
CA THR A 437 23.69 -23.16 2.37
C THR A 437 22.51 -24.10 2.10
N THR A 438 22.46 -25.28 2.71
CA THR A 438 21.33 -26.24 2.53
C THR A 438 20.01 -25.68 3.04
N LYS A 439 20.05 -24.90 4.13
CA LYS A 439 18.87 -24.29 4.74
C LYS A 439 18.54 -22.93 4.13
N PHE A 440 19.56 -22.16 3.79
CA PHE A 440 19.46 -20.81 3.24
C PHE A 440 20.34 -20.69 1.99
N PRO A 441 19.87 -21.16 0.82
CA PRO A 441 20.62 -21.05 -0.42
C PRO A 441 20.73 -19.58 -0.88
N SER A 442 21.75 -19.31 -1.69
CA SER A 442 21.92 -18.00 -2.34
C SER A 442 20.73 -17.74 -3.27
N HIS A 443 20.21 -16.51 -3.27
CA HIS A 443 19.06 -16.14 -4.08
C HIS A 443 19.06 -14.64 -4.38
N ALA A 444 18.36 -14.26 -5.46
CA ALA A 444 18.12 -12.86 -5.80
C ALA A 444 16.76 -12.38 -5.27
N GLY A 445 16.59 -11.07 -5.16
CA GLY A 445 15.33 -10.45 -4.77
C GLY A 445 15.02 -9.22 -5.62
N MET A 446 13.77 -9.13 -6.09
CA MET A 446 13.23 -7.93 -6.72
C MET A 446 12.01 -7.45 -5.94
N ASN A 447 11.93 -6.14 -5.68
CA ASN A 447 10.79 -5.51 -5.02
C ASN A 447 10.60 -4.08 -5.53
N ALA A 448 9.55 -3.42 -5.05
CA ALA A 448 9.32 -2.01 -5.29
C ALA A 448 9.05 -1.26 -3.99
N ARG A 449 9.49 -0.01 -3.96
CA ARG A 449 9.06 1.02 -3.01
C ARG A 449 8.46 2.17 -3.80
N SER A 450 7.37 2.71 -3.29
CA SER A 450 6.64 3.79 -3.92
C SER A 450 6.17 4.76 -2.86
N GLY A 451 6.02 6.03 -3.23
CA GLY A 451 5.61 7.11 -2.35
C GLY A 451 5.01 8.25 -3.15
N LEU A 452 5.03 9.45 -2.58
CA LEU A 452 4.83 10.67 -3.34
C LEU A 452 6.14 11.04 -4.07
N PRO A 453 6.11 11.77 -5.20
CA PRO A 453 7.30 12.30 -5.84
C PRO A 453 8.19 13.01 -4.80
N GLY A 454 9.48 12.64 -4.72
CA GLY A 454 10.40 13.18 -3.71
C GLY A 454 10.46 12.38 -2.41
N PHE A 455 9.89 11.18 -2.35
CA PHE A 455 10.07 10.31 -1.18
C PHE A 455 11.51 9.78 -1.03
N MET A 456 12.26 9.69 -2.13
CA MET A 456 13.70 9.39 -2.12
C MET A 456 14.51 10.68 -2.00
N ARG A 457 15.61 10.63 -1.26
CA ARG A 457 16.52 11.77 -1.06
C ARG A 457 17.93 11.46 -1.50
N VAL A 458 18.69 12.51 -1.80
CA VAL A 458 20.13 12.46 -2.02
C VAL A 458 20.77 13.37 -0.96
N ILE A 459 21.79 12.85 -0.27
CA ILE A 459 22.48 13.58 0.78
C ILE A 459 23.29 14.75 0.17
N PRO A 460 23.02 16.02 0.53
CA PRO A 460 23.67 17.17 -0.10
C PRO A 460 25.19 17.26 0.12
N SER A 461 25.71 16.75 1.24
CA SER A 461 27.16 16.82 1.51
C SER A 461 28.00 15.98 0.55
N ASP A 462 27.42 14.95 -0.06
CA ASP A 462 28.13 14.03 -0.93
C ASP A 462 27.50 13.76 -2.29
N ASP A 463 26.34 14.36 -2.61
CA ASP A 463 25.62 14.27 -3.90
C ASP A 463 25.65 12.86 -4.54
N ARG A 464 25.60 11.82 -3.70
CA ARG A 464 25.85 10.43 -4.13
C ARG A 464 25.10 9.42 -3.30
N THR A 465 24.92 9.69 -2.02
CA THR A 465 24.25 8.80 -1.09
C THR A 465 22.75 9.00 -1.19
N ILE A 466 22.05 7.94 -1.59
CA ILE A 466 20.59 7.92 -1.75
C ILE A 466 19.97 7.38 -0.46
N VAL A 467 18.99 8.09 0.08
CA VAL A 467 18.17 7.64 1.21
C VAL A 467 16.80 7.23 0.72
N LEU A 468 16.46 5.96 0.94
CA LEU A 468 15.17 5.35 0.61
C LEU A 468 14.43 5.01 1.91
N PRO A 469 13.31 5.70 2.23
CA PRO A 469 12.53 5.34 3.41
C PRO A 469 11.78 4.02 3.25
N ASP A 470 11.70 3.24 4.33
CA ASP A 470 10.92 2.00 4.37
C ASP A 470 9.62 2.18 5.17
N TYR A 471 8.52 1.66 4.62
CA TYR A 471 7.18 1.79 5.19
C TYR A 471 6.63 0.46 5.68
N SER A 472 5.56 0.53 6.47
CA SER A 472 4.86 -0.64 7.01
C SER A 472 4.25 -1.51 5.90
N GLY A 473 4.87 -2.68 5.65
CA GLY A 473 4.46 -3.66 4.64
C GLY A 473 3.87 -4.96 5.22
N ASN A 474 4.14 -6.09 4.57
CA ASN A 474 3.82 -7.45 5.07
C ASN A 474 4.84 -8.00 6.07
N ARG A 475 5.84 -7.19 6.43
CA ARG A 475 6.89 -7.50 7.42
C ARG A 475 7.80 -8.68 7.05
N PHE A 476 7.78 -9.17 5.81
CA PHE A 476 8.72 -10.21 5.38
C PHE A 476 10.14 -9.68 5.27
N VAL A 477 10.30 -8.39 4.94
CA VAL A 477 11.58 -7.66 4.85
C VAL A 477 12.64 -8.30 3.95
N SER A 478 12.27 -9.16 2.99
CA SER A 478 13.22 -9.86 2.11
C SER A 478 14.30 -8.98 1.46
N SER A 479 13.94 -7.83 0.87
CA SER A 479 14.96 -6.93 0.30
C SER A 479 15.93 -6.39 1.35
N LEU A 480 15.42 -5.99 2.52
CA LEU A 480 16.23 -5.45 3.61
C LEU A 480 17.10 -6.55 4.21
N GLY A 481 16.58 -7.78 4.35
CA GLY A 481 17.35 -8.91 4.83
C GLY A 481 18.51 -9.27 3.90
N ASN A 482 18.30 -9.22 2.59
CA ASN A 482 19.37 -9.39 1.59
C ASN A 482 20.44 -8.29 1.72
N ILE A 483 20.01 -7.03 1.88
CA ILE A 483 20.90 -5.88 2.09
C ILE A 483 21.68 -6.03 3.40
N GLU A 484 21.03 -6.42 4.50
CA GLU A 484 21.67 -6.66 5.80
C GLU A 484 22.76 -7.72 5.70
N ALA A 485 22.54 -8.75 4.88
CA ALA A 485 23.46 -9.86 4.74
C ALA A 485 24.63 -9.59 3.78
N THR A 486 24.45 -8.71 2.79
CA THR A 486 25.43 -8.55 1.69
C THR A 486 25.98 -7.13 1.54
N GLY A 487 25.35 -6.14 2.15
CA GLY A 487 25.74 -4.73 2.05
C GLY A 487 25.57 -4.15 0.65
N MET A 488 24.72 -4.72 -0.21
CA MET A 488 24.56 -4.31 -1.61
C MET A 488 23.10 -4.20 -2.04
N ALA A 489 22.82 -3.21 -2.88
CA ALA A 489 21.53 -3.05 -3.54
C ALA A 489 21.70 -2.47 -4.95
N GLY A 490 20.72 -2.76 -5.82
CA GLY A 490 20.54 -2.09 -7.09
C GLY A 490 19.19 -1.40 -7.11
N PHE A 491 19.14 -0.14 -7.56
CA PHE A 491 17.91 0.63 -7.69
C PHE A 491 17.64 0.96 -9.16
N THR A 492 16.37 0.90 -9.55
CA THR A 492 15.94 1.37 -10.87
C THR A 492 14.74 2.27 -10.77
N ILE A 493 14.86 3.43 -11.40
CA ILE A 493 13.86 4.49 -11.42
C ILE A 493 13.41 4.67 -12.86
N VAL A 494 12.10 4.73 -13.06
CA VAL A 494 11.47 4.87 -14.38
C VAL A 494 10.60 6.11 -14.37
N SER A 495 10.76 6.97 -15.37
CA SER A 495 9.77 8.00 -15.67
C SER A 495 8.79 7.42 -16.68
N PHE A 496 7.59 7.07 -16.23
CA PHE A 496 6.52 6.64 -17.14
C PHE A 496 6.03 7.78 -18.04
N MET A 497 6.38 9.04 -17.76
CA MET A 497 6.03 10.18 -18.61
C MET A 497 6.93 10.28 -19.84
N THR A 498 8.24 10.02 -19.68
CA THR A 498 9.25 10.23 -20.74
C THR A 498 9.83 8.92 -21.27
N GLY A 499 9.70 7.81 -20.54
CA GLY A 499 10.36 6.54 -20.85
C GLY A 499 11.81 6.47 -20.40
N ASP A 500 12.31 7.48 -19.68
CA ASP A 500 13.66 7.49 -19.16
C ASP A 500 13.82 6.44 -18.06
N VAL A 501 14.97 5.77 -18.04
CA VAL A 501 15.31 4.74 -17.06
C VAL A 501 16.69 5.01 -16.48
N LEU A 502 16.75 5.14 -15.16
CA LEU A 502 17.99 5.26 -14.40
C LEU A 502 18.24 3.95 -13.64
N TYR A 503 19.37 3.31 -13.92
CA TYR A 503 19.86 2.11 -13.25
C TYR A 503 21.01 2.48 -12.32
N LEU A 504 20.96 2.00 -11.09
CA LEU A 504 21.94 2.29 -10.04
C LEU A 504 22.37 0.98 -9.37
N THR A 505 23.64 0.89 -9.00
CA THR A 505 24.15 -0.16 -8.10
C THR A 505 25.04 0.47 -7.04
N GLY A 506 25.03 -0.08 -5.82
CA GLY A 506 25.75 0.55 -4.71
C GLY A 506 25.93 -0.35 -3.50
N THR A 507 26.79 0.12 -2.60
CA THR A 507 26.84 -0.40 -1.23
C THR A 507 25.66 0.16 -0.45
N ALA A 508 24.92 -0.69 0.24
CA ALA A 508 23.69 -0.33 0.92
C ALA A 508 23.64 -0.86 2.35
N GLU A 509 22.99 -0.11 3.24
CA GLU A 509 22.80 -0.46 4.66
C GLU A 509 21.39 -0.10 5.12
N ASN A 510 20.81 -0.92 6.01
CA ASN A 510 19.56 -0.61 6.69
C ASN A 510 19.84 0.11 8.03
N ILE A 511 19.45 1.38 8.12
CA ILE A 511 19.53 2.17 9.34
C ILE A 511 18.15 2.17 10.00
N ILE A 512 18.09 1.81 11.28
CA ILE A 512 16.83 1.58 12.01
C ILE A 512 16.90 2.26 13.38
N GLY A 513 15.76 2.76 13.86
CA GLY A 513 15.63 3.40 15.16
C GLY A 513 16.23 4.80 15.18
N GLN A 514 16.91 5.14 16.27
CA GLN A 514 17.43 6.49 16.50
C GLN A 514 18.46 6.93 15.47
N ASP A 515 19.28 6.01 14.95
CA ASP A 515 20.27 6.35 13.93
C ASP A 515 19.62 6.71 12.60
N ALA A 516 18.45 6.13 12.29
CA ALA A 516 17.71 6.48 11.09
C ALA A 516 17.17 7.91 11.17
N LEU A 517 16.71 8.30 12.37
CA LEU A 517 16.19 9.64 12.63
C LEU A 517 17.27 10.73 12.47
N LYS A 518 18.54 10.42 12.73
CA LYS A 518 19.67 11.34 12.50
C LYS A 518 19.90 11.65 11.02
N ILE A 519 19.49 10.75 10.11
CA ILE A 519 19.67 10.92 8.67
C ILE A 519 18.39 11.46 8.03
N MET A 520 17.24 10.87 8.38
CA MET A 520 15.94 11.26 7.87
C MET A 520 14.92 11.31 9.01
N ASN A 521 14.53 12.53 9.37
CA ASN A 521 13.61 12.75 10.48
C ASN A 521 12.31 11.93 10.32
N ARG A 522 11.91 11.30 11.42
CA ARG A 522 10.65 10.55 11.56
C ARG A 522 10.49 9.36 10.62
N HIS A 523 11.59 8.83 10.08
CA HIS A 523 11.65 7.49 9.52
C HIS A 523 12.50 6.62 10.41
N SER A 524 11.86 5.70 11.14
CA SER A 524 12.55 4.76 12.02
C SER A 524 13.18 3.58 11.28
N ALA A 525 13.06 3.53 9.94
CA ALA A 525 13.70 2.57 9.08
C ALA A 525 13.97 3.21 7.71
N ILE A 526 15.22 3.24 7.30
CA ILE A 526 15.67 3.73 6.00
C ILE A 526 16.72 2.78 5.43
N THR A 527 16.75 2.67 4.10
CA THR A 527 17.86 2.07 3.37
C THR A 527 18.72 3.19 2.81
N VAL A 528 20.00 3.21 3.16
CA VAL A 528 20.98 4.17 2.63
C VAL A 528 21.85 3.45 1.62
N MET A 529 21.93 3.98 0.39
CA MET A 529 22.76 3.41 -0.68
C MET A 529 23.76 4.45 -1.17
N LYS A 530 25.05 4.15 -1.01
CA LYS A 530 26.13 4.89 -1.65
C LYS A 530 26.35 4.33 -3.06
N VAL A 531 26.02 5.12 -4.08
CA VAL A 531 26.09 4.69 -5.49
C VAL A 531 27.53 4.32 -5.87
N THR A 532 27.77 3.16 -6.47
CA THR A 532 29.08 2.72 -6.96
C THR A 532 29.13 2.60 -8.48
N GLY A 533 27.98 2.64 -9.15
CA GLY A 533 27.86 2.69 -10.60
C GLY A 533 26.43 3.02 -11.01
N PHE A 534 26.27 3.65 -12.17
CA PHE A 534 24.95 4.00 -12.70
C PHE A 534 24.95 4.10 -14.22
N THR A 535 23.78 3.90 -14.81
CA THR A 535 23.52 4.16 -16.23
C THR A 535 22.20 4.91 -16.34
N PHE A 536 22.19 6.02 -17.07
CA PHE A 536 20.98 6.78 -17.35
C PHE A 536 20.66 6.75 -18.83
N VAL A 537 19.54 6.14 -19.20
CA VAL A 537 19.09 6.00 -20.58
C VAL A 537 17.80 6.79 -20.77
N LYS A 538 17.82 7.73 -21.71
CA LYS A 538 16.66 8.54 -22.10
C LYS A 538 15.79 7.80 -23.10
N ASP A 539 14.48 7.99 -23.02
CA ASP A 539 13.49 7.49 -24.01
C ASP A 539 13.61 5.97 -24.29
N ALA A 540 13.86 5.16 -23.26
CA ALA A 540 14.22 3.75 -23.41
C ALA A 540 13.01 2.80 -23.34
N LEU A 541 12.17 2.95 -22.30
CA LEU A 541 11.06 2.04 -22.04
C LEU A 541 9.95 2.22 -23.10
N PRO A 542 9.41 1.17 -23.75
CA PRO A 542 8.36 1.29 -24.75
C PRO A 542 6.95 1.46 -24.15
N LEU A 543 6.82 2.23 -23.06
CA LEU A 543 5.56 2.48 -22.35
C LEU A 543 5.46 3.93 -21.88
N ARG A 544 4.30 4.55 -22.04
CA ARG A 544 4.04 5.91 -21.53
C ARG A 544 2.77 5.96 -20.69
N GLN A 545 2.75 6.82 -19.68
CA GLN A 545 1.51 7.27 -19.06
C GLN A 545 0.66 7.96 -20.12
N GLN A 546 -0.62 7.61 -20.17
CA GLN A 546 -1.56 8.22 -21.10
C GLN A 546 -1.67 9.72 -20.85
N PRO A 547 -1.48 10.57 -21.89
CA PRO A 547 -1.60 12.01 -21.76
C PRO A 547 -2.98 12.43 -21.23
N GLY A 548 -3.02 13.46 -20.38
CA GLY A 548 -4.26 14.01 -19.82
C GLY A 548 -4.88 13.19 -18.68
N ILE A 549 -4.37 12.00 -18.36
CA ILE A 549 -4.83 11.21 -17.21
C ILE A 549 -3.86 11.40 -16.04
N PRO A 550 -4.29 11.98 -14.90
CA PRO A 550 -3.43 12.15 -13.74
C PRO A 550 -3.11 10.81 -13.06
N VAL A 551 -1.91 10.72 -12.47
CA VAL A 551 -1.49 9.58 -11.65
C VAL A 551 -2.26 9.60 -10.33
N GLU A 552 -3.01 8.54 -10.04
CA GLU A 552 -3.73 8.42 -8.77
C GLU A 552 -2.78 7.90 -7.67
N ARG A 553 -2.54 8.73 -6.67
CA ARG A 553 -1.63 8.42 -5.55
C ARG A 553 -2.19 7.32 -4.66
N SER A 554 -1.32 6.47 -4.11
CA SER A 554 -1.75 5.48 -3.13
C SER A 554 -2.31 6.18 -1.88
N PRO A 555 -3.47 5.77 -1.35
CA PRO A 555 -4.00 6.34 -0.11
C PRO A 555 -3.16 5.97 1.13
N TYR A 556 -2.22 5.03 0.97
CA TYR A 556 -1.29 4.63 2.01
C TYR A 556 0.01 5.47 2.01
N SER A 557 0.31 6.20 0.91
CA SER A 557 1.58 6.92 0.79
C SER A 557 1.73 7.93 1.92
N PRO A 558 2.81 7.86 2.72
CA PRO A 558 3.06 8.85 3.74
C PRO A 558 3.40 10.19 3.11
N LYS A 559 3.28 11.25 3.92
CA LYS A 559 3.78 12.57 3.54
C LYS A 559 5.28 12.51 3.28
N ILE A 560 5.71 13.34 2.35
CA ILE A 560 7.12 13.52 2.01
C ILE A 560 7.87 14.01 3.25
N LYS A 561 9.02 13.38 3.54
CA LYS A 561 9.96 13.83 4.58
C LYS A 561 11.30 14.13 3.94
N TYR A 562 12.12 14.92 4.61
CA TYR A 562 13.41 15.38 4.12
C TYR A 562 14.53 14.78 4.96
N ALA A 563 15.71 14.61 4.36
CA ALA A 563 16.93 14.32 5.09
C ALA A 563 17.26 15.50 6.02
N VAL A 564 17.91 15.21 7.14
CA VAL A 564 18.25 16.24 8.14
C VAL A 564 19.15 17.31 7.54
N GLU A 565 20.10 16.93 6.68
CA GLU A 565 20.99 17.87 5.99
C GLU A 565 20.27 18.84 5.03
N GLU A 566 19.07 18.49 4.53
CA GLU A 566 18.27 19.35 3.66
C GLU A 566 17.57 20.48 4.42
N LEU A 567 17.36 20.33 5.73
CA LEU A 567 16.55 21.24 6.56
C LEU A 567 17.37 22.38 7.21
N GLY A 568 18.70 22.40 7.04
CA GLY A 568 19.58 23.40 7.62
C GLY A 568 19.79 23.26 9.14
N ALA A 569 20.84 23.91 9.67
CA ALA A 569 21.33 23.75 11.04
C ALA A 569 20.35 24.20 12.16
N GLU A 570 19.31 24.98 11.85
CA GLU A 570 18.32 25.42 12.85
C GLU A 570 17.30 24.33 13.22
N SER A 571 17.21 23.25 12.43
CA SER A 571 16.24 22.16 12.62
C SER A 571 16.74 20.99 13.48
N SER A 572 17.99 21.05 13.98
CA SER A 572 18.65 19.93 14.67
C SER A 572 18.31 19.76 16.16
N GLU A 573 17.45 20.62 16.76
CA GLU A 573 17.03 20.53 18.17
C GLU A 573 15.65 19.83 18.37
N ILE A 574 15.27 18.89 17.50
CA ILE A 574 14.00 18.16 17.60
C ILE A 574 14.00 17.26 18.86
N GLY A 575 12.95 17.38 19.68
CA GLY A 575 12.70 16.50 20.84
C GLY A 575 13.25 17.00 22.19
N VAL A 576 13.97 18.12 22.20
CA VAL A 576 14.48 18.73 23.45
C VAL A 576 13.38 19.53 24.16
N ARG A 577 12.48 20.18 23.40
CA ARG A 577 11.46 21.08 23.96
C ARG A 577 10.10 20.42 24.03
N LYS A 578 9.35 20.71 25.10
CA LYS A 578 8.01 20.17 25.34
C LYS A 578 7.02 21.31 25.58
N ALA A 579 5.79 21.12 25.12
CA ALA A 579 4.67 22.00 25.39
C ALA A 579 3.57 21.23 26.12
N GLU A 580 3.04 21.81 27.18
CA GLU A 580 1.94 21.24 27.95
C GLU A 580 0.65 22.01 27.66
N LEU A 581 -0.43 21.32 27.32
CA LEU A 581 -1.75 21.94 27.18
C LEU A 581 -2.22 22.45 28.53
N LYS A 582 -2.41 23.76 28.66
CA LYS A 582 -2.90 24.39 29.90
C LYS A 582 -4.39 24.64 29.90
N SER A 583 -4.93 25.09 28.78
CA SER A 583 -6.36 25.33 28.66
C SER A 583 -6.82 25.12 27.23
N ALA A 584 -8.10 24.81 27.07
CA ALA A 584 -8.73 24.76 25.77
C ALA A 584 -10.15 25.32 25.85
N THR A 585 -10.56 26.09 24.85
CA THR A 585 -11.90 26.69 24.78
C THR A 585 -12.59 26.19 23.52
N GLN A 586 -13.68 25.44 23.68
CA GLN A 586 -14.46 24.97 22.55
C GLN A 586 -15.42 26.07 22.08
N LEU A 587 -15.40 26.38 20.79
CA LEU A 587 -16.17 27.47 20.17
C LEU A 587 -17.35 26.96 19.34
N SER A 588 -17.25 25.74 18.82
CA SER A 588 -18.36 25.04 18.16
C SER A 588 -18.14 23.52 18.23
N GLU A 589 -19.00 22.74 17.59
CA GLU A 589 -18.93 21.26 17.62
C GLU A 589 -17.55 20.72 17.24
N ASP A 590 -16.89 21.35 16.27
CA ASP A 590 -15.61 20.92 15.72
C ASP A 590 -14.53 22.01 15.74
N LEU A 591 -14.72 23.15 16.42
CA LEU A 591 -13.74 24.24 16.51
C LEU A 591 -13.35 24.54 17.97
N ALA A 592 -12.05 24.66 18.24
CA ALA A 592 -11.55 25.02 19.57
C ALA A 592 -10.20 25.75 19.52
N VAL A 593 -9.90 26.53 20.55
CA VAL A 593 -8.60 27.17 20.78
C VAL A 593 -7.88 26.43 21.89
N PHE A 594 -6.64 26.01 21.65
CA PHE A 594 -5.80 25.28 22.61
C PHE A 594 -4.59 26.14 22.98
N ARG A 595 -4.41 26.41 24.28
CA ARG A 595 -3.26 27.14 24.82
C ARG A 595 -2.25 26.17 25.41
N PHE A 596 -1.02 26.25 24.92
CA PHE A 596 0.11 25.45 25.39
C PHE A 596 1.13 26.33 26.09
N ASN A 597 1.67 25.85 27.22
CA ASN A 597 2.84 26.45 27.84
C ASN A 597 4.10 25.66 27.45
N ILE A 598 5.17 26.36 27.12
CA ILE A 598 6.47 25.76 26.83
C ILE A 598 7.14 25.41 28.16
N LEU A 599 7.51 24.15 28.33
CA LEU A 599 8.18 23.66 29.54
C LEU A 599 9.66 24.10 29.52
N PRO A 600 10.21 24.55 30.67
CA PRO A 600 11.63 24.89 30.77
C PRO A 600 12.52 23.69 30.47
N HIS A 601 13.62 23.91 29.75
CA HIS A 601 14.67 22.89 29.54
C HIS A 601 16.05 23.53 29.67
N GLU A 602 16.90 23.00 30.55
CA GLU A 602 18.27 23.49 30.71
C GLU A 602 19.09 23.28 29.42
N GLY A 603 19.78 24.32 28.97
CA GLY A 603 20.66 24.27 27.79
C GLY A 603 19.98 24.37 26.42
N ALA A 604 18.64 24.47 26.34
CA ALA A 604 17.94 24.71 25.08
C ALA A 604 17.99 26.19 24.68
N SER A 605 18.17 26.49 23.40
CA SER A 605 18.06 27.86 22.89
C SER A 605 16.60 28.38 23.03
N LYS A 606 16.37 29.68 22.96
CA LYS A 606 15.01 30.25 23.13
C LYS A 606 14.13 29.97 21.88
N ILE A 607 12.81 29.84 22.02
CA ILE A 607 11.90 29.69 20.86
C ILE A 607 11.52 31.08 20.36
N LYS A 608 11.72 31.33 19.06
CA LYS A 608 11.15 32.46 18.34
C LYS A 608 10.04 31.96 17.41
N ILE A 609 8.89 32.60 17.46
CA ILE A 609 7.77 32.38 16.54
C ILE A 609 7.39 33.76 16.03
N ARG A 610 7.40 33.99 14.72
CA ARG A 610 6.88 35.24 14.13
C ARG A 610 5.37 35.12 13.87
N PRO A 611 4.60 36.20 13.90
CA PRO A 611 3.15 36.15 13.67
C PRO A 611 2.83 35.64 12.27
N GLY A 612 2.08 34.54 12.19
CA GLY A 612 1.76 33.84 10.95
C GLY A 612 2.62 32.61 10.66
N GLN A 613 3.66 32.34 11.47
CA GLN A 613 4.38 31.06 11.41
C GLN A 613 3.59 29.92 12.06
N ALA A 614 3.98 28.70 11.70
CA ALA A 614 3.42 27.48 12.25
C ALA A 614 4.39 26.77 13.18
N ILE A 615 3.83 26.10 14.19
CA ILE A 615 4.58 25.23 15.10
C ILE A 615 4.29 23.77 14.76
N ILE A 616 5.32 22.94 14.88
CA ILE A 616 5.25 21.50 14.62
C ILE A 616 5.27 20.75 15.96
N LEU A 617 4.19 20.05 16.28
CA LEU A 617 3.99 19.35 17.55
C LEU A 617 3.89 17.84 17.34
N ASP A 618 4.69 17.09 18.10
CA ASP A 618 4.68 15.63 18.15
C ASP A 618 3.94 15.12 19.39
N PHE A 619 2.85 14.38 19.16
CA PHE A 619 2.00 13.81 20.21
C PHE A 619 2.23 12.30 20.42
N MET A 620 3.28 11.72 19.85
CA MET A 620 3.51 10.27 19.89
C MET A 620 3.64 9.75 21.33
N ASN A 621 4.28 10.51 22.22
CA ASN A 621 4.42 10.15 23.63
C ASN A 621 3.10 10.23 24.43
N TRP A 622 2.15 11.06 23.98
CA TRP A 622 0.85 11.19 24.64
C TRP A 622 -0.18 10.18 24.11
N ILE A 623 -0.29 10.03 22.80
CA ILE A 623 -1.30 9.16 22.15
C ILE A 623 -0.80 7.72 22.02
N GLY A 624 0.52 7.52 22.05
CA GLY A 624 1.17 6.25 21.78
C GLY A 624 1.47 6.04 20.29
N PRO A 625 2.40 5.11 19.99
CA PRO A 625 2.73 4.77 18.61
C PRO A 625 1.51 4.12 17.91
N PRO A 626 1.37 4.30 16.58
CA PRO A 626 0.33 3.61 15.83
C PRO A 626 0.49 2.09 15.98
N GLN A 627 -0.59 1.40 16.36
CA GLN A 627 -0.60 -0.05 16.36
C GLN A 627 -0.51 -0.58 14.93
N TYR A 628 0.20 -1.70 14.76
CA TYR A 628 0.37 -2.29 13.44
C TYR A 628 -0.95 -2.79 12.87
N GLN A 629 -1.26 -2.32 11.66
CA GLN A 629 -2.31 -2.87 10.83
C GLN A 629 -1.73 -3.26 9.47
N HIS A 630 -1.87 -4.54 9.11
CA HIS A 630 -1.40 -4.98 7.79
C HIS A 630 -2.17 -4.31 6.66
N MET A 631 -3.46 -4.03 6.80
CA MET A 631 -4.24 -3.17 5.91
C MET A 631 -5.27 -2.43 6.75
N SER A 632 -5.65 -1.23 6.32
CA SER A 632 -6.71 -0.44 6.94
C SER A 632 -7.52 0.17 5.80
N ASN A 633 -8.41 -0.64 5.23
CA ASN A 633 -9.13 -0.23 4.01
C ASN A 633 -10.09 0.93 4.29
N ALA A 634 -10.69 0.97 5.48
CA ALA A 634 -11.59 2.04 5.89
C ALA A 634 -10.86 3.37 6.16
N LYS A 635 -9.63 3.32 6.69
CA LYS A 635 -8.82 4.51 7.02
C LYS A 635 -7.33 4.31 6.72
N PRO A 636 -6.92 4.29 5.43
CA PRO A 636 -5.54 4.00 5.02
C PRO A 636 -4.46 4.87 5.66
N SER A 637 -4.75 6.15 5.86
CA SER A 637 -3.82 7.14 6.42
C SER A 637 -3.40 6.83 7.86
N LEU A 638 -4.22 6.12 8.64
CA LEU A 638 -3.89 5.76 10.03
C LEU A 638 -2.68 4.83 10.15
N ILE A 639 -2.36 4.06 9.12
CA ILE A 639 -1.22 3.13 9.13
C ILE A 639 0.10 3.88 9.28
N ASN A 640 0.19 5.08 8.69
CA ASN A 640 1.41 5.89 8.66
C ASN A 640 1.19 7.25 9.34
N ASP A 641 0.18 7.38 10.20
CA ASP A 641 -0.03 8.60 10.99
C ASP A 641 1.09 8.72 12.03
N ASP A 642 1.97 9.67 11.81
CA ASP A 642 3.13 9.95 12.65
C ASP A 642 2.77 10.66 13.95
N ARG A 643 1.48 10.99 14.17
CA ARG A 643 0.99 11.76 15.34
C ARG A 643 1.59 13.16 15.43
N ILE A 644 2.16 13.65 14.33
CA ILE A 644 2.73 14.98 14.25
C ILE A 644 1.80 15.86 13.47
N ARG A 645 1.64 17.09 13.94
CA ARG A 645 0.77 18.08 13.33
C ARG A 645 1.46 19.42 13.30
N THR A 646 1.25 20.11 12.20
CA THR A 646 1.71 21.47 11.99
C THR A 646 0.47 22.34 11.98
N TRP A 647 0.46 23.35 12.84
CA TRP A 647 -0.61 24.34 12.87
C TRP A 647 0.00 25.73 12.94
N THR A 648 -0.59 26.66 12.21
CA THR A 648 -0.31 28.09 12.37
C THR A 648 -0.59 28.48 13.83
N VAL A 649 0.36 29.20 14.41
CA VAL A 649 0.21 29.77 15.75
C VAL A 649 -0.78 30.94 15.66
N SER A 650 -1.89 30.85 16.40
CA SER A 650 -2.95 31.86 16.36
C SER A 650 -2.74 33.03 17.32
N SER A 651 -1.82 32.88 18.29
CA SER A 651 -1.32 33.98 19.11
C SER A 651 -0.19 34.75 18.40
N ALA A 652 0.01 36.02 18.74
CA ALA A 652 1.14 36.79 18.22
C ALA A 652 2.33 36.75 19.17
N HIS A 653 3.52 36.56 18.60
CA HIS A 653 4.79 36.70 19.28
C HIS A 653 5.78 37.31 18.30
N GLU A 654 6.59 38.27 18.73
CA GLU A 654 7.80 38.71 18.02
C GLU A 654 9.07 38.49 18.87
N ALA A 655 8.89 38.14 20.14
CA ALA A 655 9.96 37.99 21.09
C ALA A 655 10.81 36.74 20.80
N ASP A 656 12.11 36.86 21.04
CA ASP A 656 13.06 35.76 20.93
C ASP A 656 12.83 34.67 22.00
N ASN A 657 11.90 34.83 22.94
CA ASN A 657 11.62 33.87 24.01
C ASN A 657 10.12 33.68 24.27
N VAL A 658 9.46 32.92 23.41
CA VAL A 658 8.06 32.53 23.59
C VAL A 658 7.95 31.54 24.77
N SER A 659 7.05 31.80 25.72
CA SER A 659 6.78 30.93 26.88
C SER A 659 5.45 30.18 26.80
N TRP A 660 4.57 30.59 25.90
CA TRP A 660 3.27 29.96 25.61
C TRP A 660 2.83 30.32 24.20
N PHE A 661 1.93 29.54 23.63
CA PHE A 661 1.31 29.84 22.33
C PHE A 661 -0.12 29.28 22.28
N GLU A 662 -0.94 29.80 21.38
CA GLU A 662 -2.28 29.31 21.09
C GLU A 662 -2.38 28.72 19.68
N LEU A 663 -3.22 27.70 19.57
CA LEU A 663 -3.57 27.04 18.31
C LEU A 663 -5.08 26.95 18.18
N THR A 664 -5.63 27.55 17.13
CA THR A 664 -7.03 27.39 16.77
C THR A 664 -7.17 26.22 15.81
N MET A 665 -7.85 25.16 16.24
CA MET A 665 -7.93 23.90 15.51
C MET A 665 -9.36 23.54 15.16
N ARG A 666 -9.54 22.94 13.98
CA ARG A 666 -10.76 22.20 13.65
C ARG A 666 -10.53 20.70 13.81
N GLU A 667 -11.51 19.99 14.35
CA GLU A 667 -11.45 18.54 14.45
C GLU A 667 -11.45 17.90 13.06
N VAL A 668 -10.41 17.12 12.76
CA VAL A 668 -10.39 16.27 11.58
C VAL A 668 -11.11 14.96 11.92
N LYS A 669 -12.27 14.71 11.30
CA LYS A 669 -13.05 13.49 11.51
C LYS A 669 -12.19 12.24 11.29
N GLY A 670 -12.07 11.43 12.34
CA GLY A 670 -11.25 10.21 12.32
C GLY A 670 -9.74 10.42 12.39
N GLY A 671 -9.28 11.66 12.57
CA GLY A 671 -7.88 11.98 12.83
C GLY A 671 -7.47 11.65 14.25
N ALA A 672 -6.30 11.03 14.40
CA ALA A 672 -5.78 10.59 15.69
C ALA A 672 -5.61 11.72 16.73
N VAL A 673 -4.87 12.76 16.35
CA VAL A 673 -4.47 13.82 17.27
C VAL A 673 -5.64 14.75 17.60
N THR A 674 -6.29 15.31 16.58
CA THR A 674 -7.43 16.20 16.78
C THR A 674 -8.61 15.46 17.40
N GLY A 675 -8.83 14.20 17.06
CA GLY A 675 -9.88 13.38 17.69
C GLY A 675 -9.64 13.24 19.20
N ALA A 676 -8.41 12.90 19.61
CA ALA A 676 -8.06 12.79 21.03
C ALA A 676 -8.18 14.15 21.77
N LEU A 677 -7.74 15.25 21.15
CA LEU A 677 -7.87 16.59 21.73
C LEU A 677 -9.33 17.02 21.91
N PHE A 678 -10.20 16.75 20.93
CA PHE A 678 -11.62 17.09 21.01
C PHE A 678 -12.41 16.13 21.91
N GLU A 679 -11.96 14.88 22.09
CA GLU A 679 -12.54 13.96 23.06
C GLU A 679 -12.40 14.47 24.50
N LEU A 680 -11.29 15.14 24.83
CA LEU A 680 -11.12 15.83 26.13
C LEU A 680 -12.20 16.89 26.35
N LEU A 681 -12.54 17.66 25.30
CA LEU A 681 -13.54 18.72 25.37
C LEU A 681 -14.95 18.16 25.50
N ARG A 682 -15.28 17.08 24.77
CA ARG A 682 -16.60 16.42 24.85
C ARG A 682 -16.89 15.81 26.22
N GLY A 683 -15.85 15.43 26.96
CA GLY A 683 -15.97 14.95 28.35
C GLY A 683 -16.27 16.06 29.37
N SER A 684 -16.13 17.34 28.98
CA SER A 684 -16.36 18.51 29.83
C SER A 684 -17.72 19.18 29.53
N ASN A 685 -18.21 20.00 30.47
CA ASN A 685 -19.54 20.62 30.41
C ASN A 685 -19.75 21.37 29.07
N LYS A 686 -20.89 21.16 28.39
CA LYS A 686 -21.18 21.56 26.99
C LYS A 686 -21.30 23.08 26.72
N ASP A 687 -20.79 23.93 27.59
CA ASP A 687 -20.93 25.38 27.44
C ASP A 687 -19.82 25.93 26.54
N TYR A 688 -20.15 26.21 25.28
CA TYR A 688 -19.19 26.81 24.34
C TYR A 688 -18.72 28.18 24.84
N GLY A 689 -17.44 28.47 24.66
CA GLY A 689 -16.80 29.71 25.12
C GLY A 689 -16.20 29.64 26.52
N SER A 690 -16.54 28.63 27.33
CA SER A 690 -15.93 28.43 28.66
C SER A 690 -14.57 27.72 28.56
N PRO A 691 -13.52 28.19 29.26
CA PRO A 691 -12.21 27.55 29.24
C PRO A 691 -12.23 26.24 30.05
N PHE A 692 -11.74 25.17 29.42
CA PHE A 692 -11.51 23.86 30.01
C PHE A 692 -10.03 23.68 30.37
N THR A 693 -9.75 23.05 31.52
CA THR A 693 -8.40 22.66 31.93
C THR A 693 -8.32 21.13 32.00
N PRO A 694 -7.37 20.48 31.32
CA PRO A 694 -7.28 19.02 31.32
C PRO A 694 -6.86 18.47 32.68
N GLU A 695 -7.55 17.43 33.17
CA GLU A 695 -7.21 16.75 34.43
C GLU A 695 -5.87 15.99 34.37
N LYS A 696 -5.56 15.44 33.19
CA LYS A 696 -4.29 14.74 32.91
C LYS A 696 -3.43 15.61 32.01
N ALA A 697 -2.13 15.69 32.31
CA ALA A 697 -1.19 16.44 31.50
C ALA A 697 -1.16 15.92 30.05
N VAL A 698 -1.42 16.82 29.10
CA VAL A 698 -1.23 16.56 27.67
C VAL A 698 0.05 17.25 27.26
N ILE A 699 1.09 16.47 26.98
CA ILE A 699 2.43 16.97 26.65
C ILE A 699 2.75 16.58 25.20
N ALA A 700 3.11 17.58 24.40
CA ALA A 700 3.63 17.41 23.04
C ALA A 700 5.10 17.83 22.98
N GLU A 701 5.89 17.18 22.13
CA GLU A 701 7.25 17.63 21.83
C GLU A 701 7.22 18.66 20.71
N ILE A 702 8.01 19.72 20.85
CA ILE A 702 8.13 20.75 19.84
C ILE A 702 9.25 20.33 18.89
N ALA A 703 8.88 20.01 17.66
CA ALA A 703 9.83 19.63 16.62
C ALA A 703 10.38 20.84 15.85
N GLY A 704 9.77 22.02 15.97
CA GLY A 704 10.27 23.23 15.35
C GLY A 704 9.17 24.22 14.99
N VAL A 705 9.61 25.35 14.45
CA VAL A 705 8.77 26.44 13.93
C VAL A 705 9.10 26.60 12.46
N THR A 706 8.10 26.79 11.60
CA THR A 706 8.26 26.82 10.15
C THR A 706 7.34 27.84 9.51
N GLY A 707 7.66 28.21 8.27
CA GLY A 707 6.82 29.03 7.41
C GLY A 707 7.35 30.46 7.26
N ASP A 708 7.22 30.99 6.05
CA ASP A 708 7.58 32.37 5.70
C ASP A 708 6.33 33.26 5.53
N PHE A 709 5.19 32.78 6.01
CA PHE A 709 3.89 33.43 5.90
C PHE A 709 3.72 34.48 7.02
N TYR A 710 4.52 35.55 6.99
CA TYR A 710 4.48 36.66 7.95
C TYR A 710 4.64 38.02 7.24
N LEU A 711 4.28 39.13 7.91
CA LEU A 711 4.35 40.47 7.32
C LEU A 711 5.79 41.01 7.23
N GLY A 712 6.08 41.78 6.18
CA GLY A 712 7.33 42.54 6.05
C GLY A 712 7.38 43.76 7.00
N GLN A 713 8.59 44.27 7.28
CA GLN A 713 8.85 45.27 8.33
C GLN A 713 8.66 46.76 7.95
N THR A 714 8.14 47.11 6.76
CA THR A 714 8.15 48.52 6.27
C THR A 714 6.77 49.11 6.01
N GLU A 715 6.14 48.83 4.86
CA GLU A 715 4.76 49.19 4.53
C GLU A 715 4.01 47.94 4.06
N VAL A 716 2.78 47.76 4.54
CA VAL A 716 1.97 46.57 4.23
C VAL A 716 0.79 46.99 3.34
N ASN A 717 0.82 46.62 2.07
CA ASN A 717 -0.31 46.77 1.17
C ASN A 717 -0.75 45.38 0.68
N ALA A 718 -1.69 44.77 1.39
CA ALA A 718 -1.94 43.34 1.25
C ALA A 718 -3.43 42.98 1.08
N LEU A 719 -3.68 41.97 0.24
CA LEU A 719 -4.96 41.27 0.13
C LEU A 719 -4.82 39.91 0.82
N TRP A 720 -5.48 39.75 1.95
CA TRP A 720 -5.54 38.51 2.70
C TRP A 720 -6.79 37.73 2.30
N VAL A 721 -6.62 36.46 1.97
CA VAL A 721 -7.68 35.57 1.50
C VAL A 721 -7.74 34.36 2.41
N ALA A 722 -8.81 34.26 3.20
CA ALA A 722 -8.96 33.26 4.25
C ALA A 722 -10.17 32.34 4.01
N GLY A 723 -9.96 31.03 4.18
CA GLY A 723 -11.03 30.02 4.17
C GLY A 723 -11.22 29.38 5.55
N GLY A 724 -12.31 29.71 6.25
CA GLY A 724 -12.62 29.18 7.58
C GLY A 724 -11.51 29.44 8.59
N ILE A 725 -10.93 28.37 9.16
CA ILE A 725 -9.81 28.48 10.12
C ILE A 725 -8.49 28.97 9.49
N GLY A 726 -8.42 29.08 8.17
CA GLY A 726 -7.31 29.75 7.47
C GLY A 726 -7.19 31.24 7.81
N ILE A 727 -8.08 31.79 8.63
CA ILE A 727 -7.93 33.13 9.21
C ILE A 727 -6.81 33.23 10.26
N THR A 728 -6.38 32.10 10.82
CA THR A 728 -5.45 32.05 11.96
C THR A 728 -4.13 32.80 11.78
N PRO A 729 -3.43 32.75 10.63
CA PRO A 729 -2.20 33.53 10.46
C PRO A 729 -2.49 35.03 10.49
N PHE A 730 -3.60 35.45 9.89
CA PHE A 730 -4.03 36.84 9.84
C PHE A 730 -4.44 37.37 11.20
N LEU A 731 -5.02 36.54 12.08
CA LEU A 731 -5.30 36.92 13.47
C LEU A 731 -4.01 37.20 14.24
N ALA A 732 -2.99 36.33 14.09
CA ALA A 732 -1.69 36.53 14.72
C ALA A 732 -1.02 37.81 14.20
N MET A 733 -1.01 38.04 12.88
CA MET A 733 -0.47 39.26 12.27
C MET A 733 -1.21 40.52 12.73
N LEU A 734 -2.55 40.49 12.79
CA LEU A 734 -3.34 41.62 13.27
C LEU A 734 -3.06 41.92 14.73
N HIS A 735 -3.01 40.89 15.57
CA HIS A 735 -2.70 41.07 16.98
C HIS A 735 -1.32 41.69 17.15
N ASP A 736 -0.33 41.28 16.35
CA ASP A 736 1.01 41.87 16.40
C ASP A 736 1.02 43.37 16.12
N LEU A 737 0.28 43.81 15.09
CA LEU A 737 0.08 45.24 14.79
C LEU A 737 -0.58 46.03 15.93
N THR A 738 -1.27 45.36 16.87
CA THR A 738 -1.85 46.02 18.05
C THR A 738 -0.89 46.15 19.24
N VAL A 739 0.21 45.40 19.25
CA VAL A 739 1.17 45.36 20.38
C VAL A 739 2.55 45.93 20.05
N GLN A 740 2.89 46.09 18.77
CA GLN A 740 4.12 46.77 18.34
C GLN A 740 4.13 48.25 18.79
N GLU A 741 5.29 48.75 19.20
CA GLU A 741 5.46 50.16 19.60
C GLU A 741 5.30 51.13 18.42
N CYS A 742 5.75 50.74 17.22
CA CYS A 742 5.66 51.56 16.00
C CYS A 742 5.24 50.69 14.80
N PRO A 743 3.94 50.34 14.69
CA PRO A 743 3.47 49.43 13.67
C PRO A 743 3.50 50.10 12.27
N PRO A 744 3.87 49.33 11.23
CA PRO A 744 4.01 49.85 9.87
C PRO A 744 2.69 50.40 9.34
N LYS A 745 2.77 51.43 8.48
CA LYS A 745 1.60 51.94 7.77
C LYS A 745 1.04 50.82 6.88
N SER A 746 -0.25 50.53 7.05
CA SER A 746 -0.87 49.34 6.47
C SER A 746 -2.21 49.64 5.80
N ASP A 747 -2.43 49.07 4.62
CA ASP A 747 -3.70 49.04 3.88
C ASP A 747 -4.07 47.58 3.57
N ILE A 748 -4.88 47.00 4.44
CA ILE A 748 -5.17 45.56 4.45
C ILE A 748 -6.61 45.32 4.01
N THR A 749 -6.78 44.42 3.05
CA THR A 749 -8.10 43.92 2.66
C THR A 749 -8.17 42.43 3.02
N LEU A 750 -9.10 42.03 3.88
CA LEU A 750 -9.34 40.63 4.24
C LEU A 750 -10.62 40.12 3.58
N ALA A 751 -10.50 39.13 2.70
CA ALA A 751 -11.59 38.35 2.13
C ALA A 751 -11.71 37.02 2.88
N LEU A 752 -12.72 36.89 3.74
CA LEU A 752 -12.94 35.70 4.57
C LEU A 752 -14.16 34.92 4.09
N THR A 753 -14.00 33.67 3.69
CA THR A 753 -15.13 32.75 3.46
C THR A 753 -15.31 31.83 4.66
N THR A 754 -16.48 31.81 5.29
CA THR A 754 -16.73 31.01 6.50
C THR A 754 -18.17 30.53 6.65
N LYS A 755 -18.35 29.37 7.30
CA LYS A 755 -19.66 28.84 7.72
C LYS A 755 -20.10 29.33 9.11
N GLU A 756 -19.20 29.94 9.87
CA GLU A 756 -19.39 30.38 11.26
C GLU A 756 -18.95 31.86 11.39
N PRO A 757 -19.64 32.81 10.73
CA PRO A 757 -19.19 34.20 10.65
C PRO A 757 -19.14 34.90 12.00
N GLU A 758 -20.08 34.63 12.91
CA GLU A 758 -20.14 35.26 14.24
C GLU A 758 -18.93 34.88 15.11
N VAL A 759 -18.53 33.61 15.12
CA VAL A 759 -17.32 33.13 15.82
C VAL A 759 -16.07 33.81 15.27
N MET A 760 -15.96 33.95 13.95
CA MET A 760 -14.80 34.61 13.34
C MET A 760 -14.78 36.13 13.62
N LEU A 761 -15.96 36.76 13.65
CA LEU A 761 -16.12 38.16 13.99
C LEU A 761 -15.78 38.44 15.47
N GLU A 762 -16.06 37.51 16.37
CA GLU A 762 -15.69 37.62 17.78
C GLU A 762 -14.18 37.74 17.96
N PHE A 763 -13.40 36.90 17.26
CA PHE A 763 -11.93 36.99 17.26
C PHE A 763 -11.43 38.35 16.74
N LEU A 764 -12.06 38.86 15.68
CA LEU A 764 -11.65 40.13 15.06
C LEU A 764 -12.03 41.34 15.93
N THR A 765 -13.17 41.29 16.61
CA THR A 765 -13.73 42.43 17.36
C THR A 765 -12.76 42.98 18.40
N GLN A 766 -12.13 42.10 19.18
CA GLN A 766 -11.16 42.52 20.21
C GLN A 766 -9.90 43.15 19.60
N LEU A 767 -9.45 42.65 18.44
CA LEU A 767 -8.26 43.15 17.75
C LEU A 767 -8.53 44.51 17.09
N LEU A 768 -9.67 44.62 16.38
CA LEU A 768 -10.07 45.83 15.68
C LEU A 768 -10.22 47.03 16.64
N ALA A 769 -10.75 46.80 17.84
CA ALA A 769 -10.88 47.84 18.85
C ALA A 769 -9.52 48.45 19.28
N ARG A 770 -8.44 47.67 19.18
CA ARG A 770 -7.07 48.03 19.61
C ARG A 770 -6.17 48.48 18.46
N LEU A 771 -6.61 48.37 17.20
CA LEU A 771 -5.80 48.79 16.05
C LEU A 771 -5.56 50.31 16.05
N PRO A 772 -4.32 50.77 15.79
CA PRO A 772 -3.99 52.17 15.56
C PRO A 772 -4.77 52.80 14.40
N GLU A 773 -5.07 54.09 14.48
CA GLU A 773 -5.89 54.78 13.47
C GLU A 773 -5.22 54.88 12.08
N HIS A 774 -3.88 54.85 12.01
CA HIS A 774 -3.14 54.92 10.75
C HIS A 774 -3.14 53.61 9.95
N ILE A 775 -3.64 52.52 10.53
CA ILE A 775 -3.82 51.23 9.86
C ILE A 775 -5.23 51.17 9.29
N ARG A 776 -5.33 51.09 7.96
CA ARG A 776 -6.61 50.92 7.26
C ARG A 776 -6.88 49.44 7.01
N ILE A 777 -8.05 48.97 7.44
CA ILE A 777 -8.47 47.59 7.25
C ILE A 777 -9.90 47.49 6.71
N THR A 778 -10.07 46.71 5.64
CA THR A 778 -11.37 46.37 5.06
C THR A 778 -11.59 44.86 5.13
N ILE A 779 -12.65 44.41 5.81
CA ILE A 779 -12.99 43.01 5.99
C ILE A 779 -14.27 42.70 5.22
N ASN A 780 -14.18 41.78 4.28
CA ASN A 780 -15.28 41.27 3.47
C ASN A 780 -15.54 39.81 3.85
N ILE A 781 -16.68 39.54 4.47
CA ILE A 781 -17.06 38.19 4.90
C ILE A 781 -18.05 37.61 3.91
N PHE A 782 -17.71 36.46 3.34
CA PHE A 782 -18.52 35.70 2.40
C PHE A 782 -19.11 34.47 3.12
N THR A 783 -20.43 34.43 3.24
CA THR A 783 -21.13 33.37 3.99
C THR A 783 -22.51 33.06 3.42
N HIS A 784 -23.04 31.87 3.75
CA HIS A 784 -24.42 31.49 3.47
C HIS A 784 -25.38 31.74 4.65
N VAL A 785 -24.84 32.09 5.83
CA VAL A 785 -25.63 32.41 7.03
C VAL A 785 -26.38 33.72 6.83
N GLN A 786 -27.68 33.73 7.16
CA GLN A 786 -28.52 34.93 7.17
C GLN A 786 -28.43 35.62 8.53
N ASP A 787 -28.67 36.93 8.57
CA ASP A 787 -28.80 37.72 9.80
C ASP A 787 -27.59 37.63 10.75
N VAL A 788 -26.38 37.80 10.21
CA VAL A 788 -25.14 37.79 11.01
C VAL A 788 -25.11 39.02 11.93
N HIS A 789 -25.09 38.79 13.24
CA HIS A 789 -25.04 39.86 14.22
C HIS A 789 -23.60 40.12 14.67
N PHE A 790 -23.19 41.40 14.65
CA PHE A 790 -21.92 41.83 15.23
C PHE A 790 -22.00 43.26 15.74
N ASN A 791 -21.23 43.54 16.78
CA ASN A 791 -21.12 44.88 17.36
C ASN A 791 -19.67 45.34 17.23
N LEU A 792 -19.40 46.13 16.18
CA LEU A 792 -18.09 46.72 15.94
C LEU A 792 -18.19 48.24 16.00
N PRO A 793 -17.27 48.92 16.72
CA PRO A 793 -17.19 50.38 16.66
C PRO A 793 -16.81 50.80 15.23
N GLN A 794 -17.67 51.58 14.57
CA GLN A 794 -17.35 52.11 13.25
C GLN A 794 -16.30 53.21 13.38
N ARG A 795 -15.14 53.01 12.73
CA ARG A 795 -14.05 53.98 12.60
C ARG A 795 -13.77 54.17 11.11
N ASP A 796 -13.37 55.37 10.69
CA ASP A 796 -13.07 55.66 9.27
C ASP A 796 -11.96 54.77 8.69
N SER A 797 -11.05 54.29 9.55
CA SER A 797 -9.98 53.37 9.17
C SER A 797 -10.41 51.89 9.09
N GLN A 798 -11.66 51.55 9.43
CA GLN A 798 -12.12 50.17 9.56
C GLN A 798 -13.48 49.96 8.88
N LYS A 799 -13.52 49.09 7.87
CA LYS A 799 -14.77 48.74 7.17
C LYS A 799 -15.02 47.25 7.24
N VAL A 800 -16.23 46.85 7.67
CA VAL A 800 -16.67 45.45 7.63
C VAL A 800 -17.91 45.33 6.76
N SER A 801 -17.92 44.36 5.85
CA SER A 801 -19.02 44.12 4.92
C SER A 801 -19.30 42.63 4.82
N ILE A 802 -20.58 42.28 4.80
CA ILE A 802 -21.05 40.89 4.71
C ILE A 802 -21.69 40.67 3.36
N HIS A 803 -21.23 39.63 2.67
CA HIS A 803 -21.61 39.26 1.32
C HIS A 803 -22.20 37.85 1.33
N ARG A 804 -23.25 37.64 0.54
CA ARG A 804 -23.92 36.34 0.46
C ARG A 804 -23.23 35.44 -0.56
N GLY A 805 -22.87 34.23 -0.15
CA GLY A 805 -22.34 33.20 -1.04
C GLY A 805 -20.82 33.16 -1.12
N ARG A 806 -20.29 32.84 -2.30
CA ARG A 806 -18.84 32.73 -2.56
C ARG A 806 -18.29 34.06 -3.09
N ILE A 807 -16.96 34.19 -3.09
CA ILE A 807 -16.26 35.34 -3.68
C ILE A 807 -16.54 35.36 -5.20
N PRO A 808 -17.17 36.41 -5.75
CA PRO A 808 -17.46 36.51 -7.18
C PRO A 808 -16.20 36.84 -7.98
N ALA A 809 -16.23 36.62 -9.30
CA ALA A 809 -15.08 36.85 -10.17
C ALA A 809 -14.66 38.34 -10.20
N GLU A 810 -15.63 39.27 -10.22
CA GLU A 810 -15.35 40.71 -10.20
C GLU A 810 -14.56 41.16 -8.95
N TYR A 811 -14.73 40.46 -7.82
CA TYR A 811 -14.07 40.82 -6.57
C TYR A 811 -12.54 40.83 -6.70
N TRP A 812 -12.00 39.85 -7.44
CA TRP A 812 -10.56 39.73 -7.66
C TRP A 812 -10.02 40.92 -8.43
N THR A 813 -10.68 41.32 -9.52
CA THR A 813 -10.28 42.46 -10.34
C THR A 813 -10.36 43.78 -9.56
N GLU A 814 -11.37 43.94 -8.72
CA GLU A 814 -11.60 45.16 -7.94
C GLU A 814 -10.65 45.33 -6.74
N ASN A 815 -10.19 44.23 -6.14
CA ASN A 815 -9.50 44.27 -4.83
C ASN A 815 -8.05 43.77 -4.86
N SER A 816 -7.57 43.17 -5.96
CA SER A 816 -6.20 42.64 -6.05
C SER A 816 -5.14 43.70 -6.39
N GLY A 817 -5.43 44.64 -7.30
CA GLY A 817 -4.60 45.81 -7.60
C GLY A 817 -3.08 45.56 -7.62
N HIS A 818 -2.31 46.43 -6.94
CA HIS A 818 -0.88 46.26 -6.66
C HIS A 818 -0.63 45.71 -5.25
N LYS A 819 -1.52 44.86 -4.71
CA LYS A 819 -1.40 44.31 -3.36
C LYS A 819 -0.61 43.00 -3.35
N ASP A 820 0.16 42.78 -2.29
CA ASP A 820 0.71 41.46 -1.98
C ASP A 820 -0.41 40.54 -1.51
N VAL A 821 -0.54 39.35 -2.11
CA VAL A 821 -1.66 38.46 -1.85
C VAL A 821 -1.22 37.31 -0.96
N LEU A 822 -1.89 37.15 0.18
CA LEU A 822 -1.66 36.05 1.11
C LEU A 822 -2.91 35.18 1.18
N ILE A 823 -2.77 33.89 0.88
CA ILE A 823 -3.88 32.93 0.83
C ILE A 823 -3.67 31.82 1.87
N CYS A 824 -4.64 31.64 2.77
CA CYS A 824 -4.65 30.51 3.71
C CYS A 824 -6.06 29.88 3.82
N GLY A 825 -6.14 28.56 3.69
CA GLY A 825 -7.39 27.82 3.80
C GLY A 825 -7.33 26.41 3.20
N PRO A 826 -8.44 25.66 3.22
CA PRO A 826 -8.51 24.31 2.66
C PRO A 826 -8.07 24.26 1.19
N LYS A 827 -7.45 23.16 0.76
CA LYS A 827 -6.90 23.00 -0.60
C LYS A 827 -7.83 23.50 -1.71
N GLY A 828 -9.06 23.00 -1.75
CA GLY A 828 -10.03 23.36 -2.80
C GLY A 828 -10.43 24.84 -2.80
N PHE A 829 -10.43 25.50 -1.63
CA PHE A 829 -10.64 26.95 -1.55
C PHE A 829 -9.42 27.70 -2.08
N GLY A 830 -8.22 27.32 -1.64
CA GLY A 830 -6.98 27.95 -2.11
C GLY A 830 -6.76 27.78 -3.61
N ASP A 831 -7.10 26.63 -4.19
CA ASP A 831 -7.00 26.38 -5.64
C ASP A 831 -7.97 27.31 -6.40
N SER A 832 -9.21 27.43 -5.95
CA SER A 832 -10.20 28.34 -6.55
C SER A 832 -9.82 29.82 -6.43
N ALA A 833 -9.22 30.23 -5.30
CA ALA A 833 -8.73 31.59 -5.12
C ALA A 833 -7.55 31.89 -6.06
N MET A 834 -6.62 30.95 -6.21
CA MET A 834 -5.51 31.06 -7.16
C MET A 834 -6.00 31.22 -8.60
N GLU A 835 -6.97 30.40 -9.03
CA GLU A 835 -7.58 30.51 -10.37
C GLU A 835 -8.22 31.89 -10.58
N GLY A 836 -8.97 32.39 -9.60
CA GLY A 836 -9.59 33.71 -9.66
C GLY A 836 -8.59 34.87 -9.77
N LEU A 837 -7.52 34.82 -8.98
CA LEU A 837 -6.44 35.83 -9.00
C LEU A 837 -5.64 35.80 -10.31
N GLN A 838 -5.36 34.61 -10.84
CA GLN A 838 -4.72 34.47 -12.14
C GLN A 838 -5.59 35.01 -13.27
N ALA A 839 -6.90 34.73 -13.24
CA ALA A 839 -7.85 35.29 -14.19
C ALA A 839 -7.94 36.82 -14.11
N ALA A 840 -7.72 37.40 -12.93
CA ALA A 840 -7.64 38.84 -12.71
C ALA A 840 -6.26 39.46 -13.09
N GLY A 841 -5.30 38.66 -13.56
CA GLY A 841 -3.99 39.13 -14.02
C GLY A 841 -2.94 39.32 -12.92
N VAL A 842 -3.15 38.78 -11.72
CA VAL A 842 -2.19 38.88 -10.62
C VAL A 842 -0.97 37.98 -10.89
N SER A 843 0.23 38.54 -10.71
CA SER A 843 1.49 37.80 -10.88
C SER A 843 1.62 36.68 -9.83
N LEU A 844 2.07 35.50 -10.25
CA LEU A 844 2.36 34.40 -9.32
C LEU A 844 3.43 34.76 -8.28
N GLN A 845 4.33 35.71 -8.58
CA GLN A 845 5.39 36.13 -7.66
C GLN A 845 4.87 37.00 -6.51
N SER A 846 3.71 37.66 -6.67
CA SER A 846 3.07 38.47 -5.64
C SER A 846 2.04 37.68 -4.82
N ILE A 847 1.91 36.38 -5.05
CA ILE A 847 0.99 35.51 -4.31
C ILE A 847 1.78 34.56 -3.42
N GLN A 848 1.60 34.70 -2.11
CA GLN A 848 2.03 33.73 -1.12
C GLN A 848 0.84 32.88 -0.69
N ARG A 849 1.03 31.57 -0.66
CA ARG A 849 -0.01 30.63 -0.24
C ARG A 849 0.53 29.70 0.83
N GLU A 850 -0.18 29.64 1.95
CA GLU A 850 0.08 28.68 3.00
C GLU A 850 -0.70 27.38 2.73
N GLY A 851 -0.01 26.23 2.80
CA GLY A 851 -0.61 24.93 2.53
C GLY A 851 0.10 23.82 3.28
N PHE A 852 -0.41 23.44 4.45
CA PHE A 852 0.05 22.26 5.18
C PHE A 852 -0.66 21.03 4.63
N TYR A 853 -0.06 20.38 3.62
CA TYR A 853 -0.58 19.13 3.02
C TYR A 853 -0.25 17.92 3.87
#